data_AF-A0A819I3C8-F1
#
_entry.id   AF-A0A819I3C8-F1
#
_cell.length_a   1.000
_cell.length_b   1.000
_cell.length_c   1.000
_cell.angle_alpha   90.00
_cell.angle_beta   90.00
_cell.angle_gamma   90.00
#
_symmetry.space_group_name_H-M   'P 1'
#
loop_
_entity.id
_entity.type
_entity.pdbx_description
1 polymer ?
#
loop_
_entity_poly.entity_id
_entity_poly.type
_entity_poly.pdbx_seq_one_letter_code
_entity_poly.pdbx_strand_id
1 'polypeptide(L)'
;MILGFNQILPAKKKILETCSIINRTFSCPVYLRIDYNDRQVYLSFEKPTHNTRSPHPSINLLETNLQASVIFRYTVKVRIHDNQNKFQLYVLLECRSVNRCIQNLRQFWPQFVLLNDRRSSYFIFHELLYSNETNSTDCFDDRTNQTIQCSSLYNMCSASTETQRRCTSHSNEFIYSYNKAYRPHRLTNESVYYTLSCQVDNCTDNESIANLNITIFLCLLCIFHNAQTADNIQVFHSYKNITTLHWNNVSLEYTIIRDNQTWFESGPFFIHFNQTHYSSAPQQEPISMLPLYLIEQYETTGIDVVLGSFNKLTLRWSSTLQTDISIWETSFKVFQEQPIILFDQYFPLDLDGMSMGNELNTFKHVSTAFPRFKVSFNQTDQYIVDHLGHFTFLEFWDLNMRGIGLKNVFNGGLYSGNPLLLYNLTKLDSNIILSPLTNFMTNFQTRSPSLNYHFSCGVQGRVRQIEQSFSLTTILLASQSNQGINKIVNQWGKLMLQYYGKQHINQHDNFHDDFYISKLGYYTDTGAYYWYHTESNLTYEQTFINLKEYHLKQQIPVQYYELDSYWYYKEKNYTGEGGGIKLYEPRPDVFPNGIESLRRDILKTPLIVHHKYYSTDNLYQDKYRFLNGSDGEVSLPLDQRFFNKIFSQIKQWGVEILIQDWLASVYEDMPDSSYDVYTAREYHLHLAEGAKQAGIKLIYCMPLIPDILETLENTQVHYIRISDDYSVNVNQWNIGRASMITWALGVIPFKDTFWTTSIQPESRYG
;
A
#
# COMPACT_ATOMS: atom_id res chain seq x y z
N MET A 1 -4.17 27.86 39.21
CA MET A 1 -5.19 28.77 38.64
C MET A 1 -6.03 27.92 37.69
N ILE A 2 -7.29 27.66 38.07
CA ILE A 2 -8.28 26.84 37.34
C ILE A 2 -9.11 27.77 36.44
N LEU A 3 -9.72 27.20 35.39
CA LEU A 3 -10.74 27.69 34.42
C LEU A 3 -10.14 28.02 33.04
N GLY A 4 -10.70 27.58 31.91
CA GLY A 4 -11.94 26.87 31.64
C GLY A 4 -12.08 26.54 30.15
N PHE A 5 -12.89 25.52 29.84
CA PHE A 5 -13.24 25.02 28.51
C PHE A 5 -13.96 26.06 27.63
N ASN A 6 -13.71 26.01 26.33
CA ASN A 6 -14.77 26.19 25.32
C ASN A 6 -14.45 25.41 24.03
N GLN A 7 -15.50 24.79 23.51
CA GLN A 7 -15.54 23.88 22.37
C GLN A 7 -15.22 24.59 21.04
N ILE A 8 -14.41 23.96 20.19
CA ILE A 8 -14.27 24.31 18.76
C ILE A 8 -14.63 23.07 17.94
N LEU A 9 -15.69 23.20 17.15
CA LEU A 9 -16.14 22.25 16.12
C LEU A 9 -15.12 22.19 14.96
N PRO A 10 -14.83 21.02 14.36
CA PRO A 10 -13.89 20.94 13.25
C PRO A 10 -14.51 21.38 11.92
N ALA A 11 -13.72 22.14 11.17
CA ALA A 11 -14.01 22.63 9.84
C ALA A 11 -14.19 21.48 8.82
N LYS A 12 -15.26 21.55 8.01
CA LYS A 12 -15.44 20.73 6.80
C LYS A 12 -14.60 21.34 5.67
N LYS A 13 -13.61 20.61 5.16
CA LYS A 13 -12.84 20.99 3.95
C LYS A 13 -13.34 20.19 2.75
N LYS A 14 -13.58 20.90 1.65
CA LYS A 14 -14.20 20.47 0.39
C LYS A 14 -13.14 19.79 -0.52
N ILE A 15 -13.46 18.62 -1.07
CA ILE A 15 -12.68 17.93 -2.11
C ILE A 15 -13.16 18.44 -3.48
N LEU A 16 -12.23 18.75 -4.38
CA LEU A 16 -12.47 19.16 -5.77
C LEU A 16 -12.28 17.94 -6.67
N GLU A 17 -13.31 17.58 -7.44
CA GLU A 17 -13.21 16.60 -8.53
C GLU A 17 -13.79 17.22 -9.82
N THR A 18 -13.13 16.95 -10.94
CA THR A 18 -13.37 17.51 -12.28
C THR A 18 -14.46 16.76 -13.06
N CYS A 19 -15.39 17.50 -13.69
CA CYS A 19 -16.32 16.95 -14.70
C CYS A 19 -15.89 17.32 -16.13
N SER A 20 -16.05 16.39 -17.07
CA SER A 20 -15.84 16.58 -18.51
C SER A 20 -17.09 17.13 -19.23
N ILE A 21 -16.88 18.05 -20.17
CA ILE A 21 -17.93 18.69 -20.98
C ILE A 21 -18.14 17.87 -22.27
N ILE A 22 -19.36 17.36 -22.50
CA ILE A 22 -19.80 16.91 -23.82
C ILE A 22 -21.17 17.56 -24.11
N ASN A 23 -21.27 18.28 -25.24
CA ASN A 23 -22.50 18.76 -25.88
C ASN A 23 -23.53 19.55 -25.05
N ARG A 24 -23.12 20.68 -24.45
CA ARG A 24 -23.97 21.83 -24.05
C ARG A 24 -25.32 21.50 -23.38
N THR A 25 -25.37 20.43 -22.59
CA THR A 25 -26.50 20.10 -21.70
C THR A 25 -25.98 20.14 -20.27
N PHE A 26 -26.57 20.99 -19.43
CA PHE A 26 -26.24 21.07 -18.02
C PHE A 26 -27.02 19.98 -17.27
N SER A 27 -26.36 18.88 -16.92
CA SER A 27 -26.86 17.94 -15.90
C SER A 27 -26.29 18.35 -14.55
N CYS A 28 -27.15 18.75 -13.61
CA CYS A 28 -26.78 18.90 -12.21
C CYS A 28 -27.14 17.60 -11.48
N PRO A 29 -26.20 16.91 -10.80
CA PRO A 29 -26.56 15.78 -9.97
C PRO A 29 -27.43 16.26 -8.81
N VAL A 30 -28.57 15.62 -8.62
CA VAL A 30 -29.46 15.83 -7.48
C VAL A 30 -29.18 14.75 -6.46
N TYR A 31 -28.71 15.12 -5.28
CA TYR A 31 -28.52 14.18 -4.19
C TYR A 31 -29.71 14.25 -3.24
N LEU A 32 -30.32 13.09 -2.98
CA LEU A 32 -31.30 12.93 -1.92
C LEU A 32 -30.54 12.54 -0.65
N ARG A 33 -30.49 13.43 0.34
CA ARG A 33 -29.92 13.11 1.66
C ARG A 33 -31.06 12.98 2.66
N ILE A 34 -31.21 11.79 3.21
CA ILE A 34 -32.17 11.49 4.27
C ILE A 34 -31.38 11.46 5.58
N ASP A 35 -31.69 12.38 6.50
CA ASP A 35 -31.13 12.36 7.85
C ASP A 35 -32.10 11.65 8.79
N TYR A 36 -31.70 10.48 9.26
CA TYR A 36 -32.56 9.62 10.09
C TYR A 36 -32.70 10.13 11.52
N ASN A 37 -31.78 10.97 12.02
CA ASN A 37 -31.81 11.41 13.40
C ASN A 37 -32.80 12.58 13.62
N ASP A 38 -33.02 13.43 12.62
CA ASP A 38 -33.90 14.60 12.73
C ASP A 38 -35.24 14.47 11.97
N ARG A 39 -35.52 13.31 11.36
CA ARG A 39 -36.73 13.06 10.54
C ARG A 39 -36.99 14.14 9.46
N GLN A 40 -35.93 14.67 8.87
CA GLN A 40 -36.03 15.63 7.76
C GLN A 40 -35.37 15.08 6.48
N VAL A 41 -35.93 15.45 5.34
CA VAL A 41 -35.39 15.14 4.01
C VAL A 41 -34.90 16.43 3.38
N TYR A 42 -33.63 16.48 3.01
CA TYR A 42 -33.05 17.63 2.32
C TYR A 42 -32.78 17.28 0.85
N LEU A 43 -33.21 18.18 -0.03
CA LEU A 43 -32.84 18.20 -1.44
C LEU A 43 -31.87 19.37 -1.63
N SER A 44 -30.58 19.09 -1.77
CA SER A 44 -29.57 20.12 -2.04
C SER A 44 -29.13 20.07 -3.50
N PHE A 45 -29.03 21.25 -4.12
CA PHE A 45 -28.52 21.42 -5.47
C PHE A 45 -27.22 22.22 -5.40
N GLU A 46 -26.11 21.70 -5.93
CA GLU A 46 -24.86 22.46 -6.01
C GLU A 46 -24.75 23.17 -7.36
N LYS A 47 -24.36 24.45 -7.37
CA LYS A 47 -24.13 25.22 -8.60
C LYS A 47 -22.66 25.12 -9.04
N PRO A 48 -22.34 25.05 -10.34
CA PRO A 48 -20.97 25.11 -10.83
C PRO A 48 -20.38 26.52 -10.62
N THR A 49 -19.19 26.63 -10.03
CA THR A 49 -18.44 27.89 -9.97
C THR A 49 -17.50 27.98 -11.18
N HIS A 50 -17.90 28.73 -12.21
CA HIS A 50 -16.97 29.19 -13.26
C HIS A 50 -16.39 30.56 -12.87
N ASN A 51 -15.06 30.67 -12.90
CA ASN A 51 -14.32 31.91 -12.77
C ASN A 51 -14.41 32.71 -14.08
N THR A 52 -15.24 33.75 -14.14
CA THR A 52 -15.07 34.84 -15.12
C THR A 52 -15.25 36.19 -14.43
N ARG A 53 -14.24 37.06 -14.61
CA ARG A 53 -14.20 38.44 -14.12
C ARG A 53 -15.20 39.31 -14.90
N SER A 54 -16.26 39.81 -14.25
CA SER A 54 -16.83 41.16 -14.43
C SER A 54 -18.00 41.39 -13.46
N PRO A 55 -18.26 42.62 -12.96
CA PRO A 55 -19.17 42.84 -11.84
C PRO A 55 -20.60 43.09 -12.32
N HIS A 56 -21.55 42.25 -11.90
CA HIS A 56 -22.98 42.55 -11.89
C HIS A 56 -23.66 41.84 -10.70
N PRO A 57 -24.77 42.39 -10.19
CA PRO A 57 -25.11 42.36 -8.77
C PRO A 57 -25.54 40.98 -8.28
N SER A 58 -25.09 40.68 -7.07
CA SER A 58 -25.40 39.52 -6.24
C SER A 58 -26.90 39.17 -6.22
N ILE A 59 -27.24 38.03 -6.81
CA ILE A 59 -28.50 37.32 -6.57
C ILE A 59 -28.25 36.33 -5.44
N ASN A 60 -28.88 36.56 -4.29
CA ASN A 60 -28.92 35.62 -3.17
C ASN A 60 -29.44 34.26 -3.63
N LEU A 61 -28.67 33.19 -3.43
CA LEU A 61 -29.17 31.83 -3.51
C LEU A 61 -29.82 31.47 -2.18
N LEU A 62 -31.13 31.20 -2.24
CA LEU A 62 -31.96 30.73 -1.15
C LEU A 62 -31.54 29.34 -0.68
N GLU A 63 -31.32 29.18 0.63
CA GLU A 63 -31.76 27.96 1.32
C GLU A 63 -33.28 27.90 1.18
N THR A 64 -33.80 26.95 0.41
CA THR A 64 -35.23 26.66 0.43
C THR A 64 -35.54 25.85 1.67
N ASN A 65 -35.75 26.55 2.77
CA ASN A 65 -36.48 26.03 3.91
C ASN A 65 -37.94 25.85 3.44
N LEU A 66 -38.24 24.70 2.83
CA LEU A 66 -39.62 24.26 2.62
C LEU A 66 -40.19 24.00 4.02
N GLN A 67 -40.69 25.06 4.65
CA GLN A 67 -41.42 24.93 5.90
C GLN A 67 -42.48 23.85 5.72
N ALA A 68 -42.42 22.85 6.61
CA ALA A 68 -43.22 21.63 6.68
C ALA A 68 -44.74 21.89 6.81
N SER A 69 -45.35 22.59 5.87
CA SER A 69 -46.75 23.02 5.93
C SER A 69 -47.58 22.68 4.69
N VAL A 70 -46.98 22.10 3.64
CA VAL A 70 -47.72 21.79 2.40
C VAL A 70 -47.76 20.30 2.06
N ILE A 71 -46.68 19.53 2.30
CA ILE A 71 -46.64 18.08 2.06
C ILE A 71 -46.83 17.37 3.40
N PHE A 72 -47.89 16.58 3.52
CA PHE A 72 -48.24 15.90 4.76
C PHE A 72 -47.77 14.45 4.77
N ARG A 73 -47.67 13.81 3.60
CA ARG A 73 -47.19 12.44 3.46
C ARG A 73 -46.55 12.25 2.09
N TYR A 74 -45.55 11.39 2.01
CA TYR A 74 -45.11 10.86 0.74
C TYR A 74 -44.95 9.34 0.83
N THR A 75 -45.17 8.68 -0.30
CA THR A 75 -45.07 7.22 -0.43
C THR A 75 -44.28 6.89 -1.68
N VAL A 76 -43.21 6.12 -1.54
CA VAL A 76 -42.45 5.63 -2.70
C VAL A 76 -42.91 4.20 -2.99
N LYS A 77 -43.37 3.94 -4.20
CA LYS A 77 -43.68 2.59 -4.70
C LYS A 77 -42.68 2.22 -5.79
N VAL A 78 -42.09 1.04 -5.66
CA VAL A 78 -41.27 0.45 -6.72
C VAL A 78 -42.06 -0.70 -7.31
N ARG A 79 -42.27 -0.68 -8.62
CA ARG A 79 -42.89 -1.80 -9.34
C ARG A 79 -41.82 -2.48 -10.18
N ILE A 80 -41.62 -3.76 -9.94
CA ILE A 80 -40.74 -4.62 -10.73
C ILE A 80 -41.64 -5.41 -11.68
N HIS A 81 -41.32 -5.41 -12.98
CA HIS A 81 -42.05 -6.18 -13.96
C HIS A 81 -41.30 -7.49 -14.23
N ASP A 82 -41.93 -8.61 -13.89
CA ASP A 82 -41.28 -9.93 -13.84
C ASP A 82 -40.71 -10.42 -15.18
N ASN A 83 -41.09 -9.81 -16.30
CA ASN A 83 -40.69 -10.29 -17.63
C ASN A 83 -39.74 -9.35 -18.42
N GLN A 84 -39.22 -8.25 -17.85
CA GLN A 84 -38.39 -7.32 -18.64
C GLN A 84 -37.19 -6.63 -17.94
N ASN A 85 -36.73 -7.06 -16.75
CA ASN A 85 -35.62 -6.39 -16.04
C ASN A 85 -35.78 -4.86 -15.95
N LYS A 86 -37.02 -4.39 -15.83
CA LYS A 86 -37.37 -2.98 -15.65
C LYS A 86 -38.00 -2.79 -14.28
N PHE A 87 -37.54 -1.77 -13.57
CA PHE A 87 -38.23 -1.28 -12.39
C PHE A 87 -38.73 0.14 -12.63
N GLN A 88 -39.91 0.45 -12.12
CA GLN A 88 -40.51 1.76 -12.18
C GLN A 88 -40.64 2.32 -10.77
N LEU A 89 -40.16 3.54 -10.58
CA LEU A 89 -40.25 4.28 -9.32
C LEU A 89 -41.43 5.26 -9.38
N TYR A 90 -42.35 5.13 -8.44
CA TYR A 90 -43.49 6.01 -8.24
C TYR A 90 -43.31 6.76 -6.94
N VAL A 91 -43.34 8.09 -6.98
CA VAL A 91 -43.31 8.92 -5.77
C VAL A 91 -44.66 9.60 -5.65
N LEU A 92 -45.40 9.22 -4.61
CA LEU A 92 -46.69 9.80 -4.27
C LEU A 92 -46.47 10.94 -3.27
N LEU A 93 -47.06 12.10 -3.54
CA LEU A 93 -47.01 13.25 -2.64
C LEU A 93 -48.45 13.64 -2.25
N GLU A 94 -48.77 13.57 -0.97
CA GLU A 94 -50.04 14.03 -0.41
C GLU A 94 -49.86 15.43 0.18
N CYS A 95 -50.58 16.40 -0.40
CA CYS A 95 -50.52 17.79 0.05
C CYS A 95 -51.79 18.21 0.81
N ARG A 96 -51.64 19.06 1.84
CA ARG A 96 -52.79 19.61 2.60
C ARG A 96 -53.65 20.58 1.78
N SER A 97 -53.04 21.31 0.84
CA SER A 97 -53.74 22.21 -0.09
C SER A 97 -53.23 21.98 -1.50
N VAL A 98 -54.06 21.31 -2.31
CA VAL A 98 -53.72 20.83 -3.66
C VAL A 98 -53.29 22.00 -4.56
N ASN A 99 -54.02 23.11 -4.56
CA ASN A 99 -53.74 24.25 -5.44
C ASN A 99 -52.42 24.98 -5.12
N ARG A 100 -52.07 25.12 -3.84
CA ARG A 100 -50.82 25.80 -3.42
C ARG A 100 -49.59 24.90 -3.64
N CYS A 101 -49.75 23.59 -3.47
CA CYS A 101 -48.71 22.60 -3.77
C CYS A 101 -48.36 22.59 -5.27
N ILE A 102 -49.39 22.60 -6.13
CA ILE A 102 -49.22 22.57 -7.59
C ILE A 102 -48.54 23.82 -8.13
N GLN A 103 -48.95 25.01 -7.68
CA GLN A 103 -48.34 26.26 -8.16
C GLN A 103 -46.85 26.32 -7.84
N ASN A 104 -46.47 25.91 -6.63
CA ASN A 104 -45.06 25.90 -6.22
C ASN A 104 -44.26 24.80 -6.95
N LEU A 105 -44.83 23.61 -7.14
CA LEU A 105 -44.13 22.50 -7.82
C LEU A 105 -44.00 22.74 -9.34
N ARG A 106 -45.01 23.33 -10.00
CA ARG A 106 -44.96 23.68 -11.44
C ARG A 106 -43.92 24.74 -11.76
N GLN A 107 -43.56 25.57 -10.78
CA GLN A 107 -42.54 26.60 -10.96
C GLN A 107 -41.15 25.99 -11.20
N PHE A 108 -40.90 24.76 -10.72
CA PHE A 108 -39.65 24.03 -10.89
C PHE A 108 -39.77 22.86 -11.88
N TRP A 109 -40.95 22.26 -12.01
CA TRP A 109 -41.24 21.16 -12.95
C TRP A 109 -42.52 21.43 -13.75
N PRO A 110 -42.41 22.06 -14.93
CA PRO A 110 -43.57 22.50 -15.72
C PRO A 110 -44.52 21.38 -16.17
N GLN A 111 -44.03 20.14 -16.23
CA GLN A 111 -44.77 18.94 -16.69
C GLN A 111 -45.64 18.30 -15.60
N PHE A 112 -45.86 18.94 -14.45
CA PHE A 112 -46.71 18.40 -13.39
C PHE A 112 -48.18 18.30 -13.85
N VAL A 113 -48.70 17.08 -14.00
CA VAL A 113 -50.09 16.80 -14.40
C VAL A 113 -50.88 16.23 -13.23
N LEU A 114 -52.07 16.77 -12.98
CA LEU A 114 -52.98 16.23 -11.97
C LEU A 114 -53.71 15.01 -12.55
N LEU A 115 -53.52 13.84 -11.94
CA LEU A 115 -54.28 12.64 -12.26
C LEU A 115 -55.34 12.43 -11.17
N ASN A 116 -56.60 12.78 -11.48
CA ASN A 116 -57.82 12.67 -10.66
C ASN A 116 -58.07 13.67 -9.51
N ASP A 117 -59.35 14.05 -9.41
CA ASP A 117 -59.91 15.12 -8.58
C ASP A 117 -60.14 14.75 -7.09
N ARG A 118 -59.30 13.87 -6.52
CA ARG A 118 -59.40 13.49 -5.10
C ARG A 118 -58.03 13.48 -4.42
N ARG A 119 -57.75 14.55 -3.66
CA ARG A 119 -56.74 14.78 -2.57
C ARG A 119 -55.32 14.16 -2.66
N SER A 120 -54.97 13.47 -3.73
CA SER A 120 -53.70 12.77 -3.90
C SER A 120 -53.20 13.06 -5.32
N SER A 121 -52.01 13.66 -5.44
CA SER A 121 -51.38 13.96 -6.72
C SER A 121 -50.27 12.95 -7.00
N TYR A 122 -50.13 12.51 -8.25
CA TYR A 122 -49.18 11.47 -8.65
C TYR A 122 -47.99 12.08 -9.39
N PHE A 123 -46.79 11.54 -9.15
CA PHE A 123 -45.60 11.80 -9.96
C PHE A 123 -45.12 10.48 -10.58
N ILE A 124 -44.88 10.49 -11.89
CA ILE A 124 -44.31 9.34 -12.62
C ILE A 124 -42.90 9.75 -13.06
N PHE A 125 -41.88 9.03 -12.58
CA PHE A 125 -40.55 9.09 -13.18
C PHE A 125 -40.59 8.27 -14.48
N HIS A 126 -40.17 8.87 -15.60
CA HIS A 126 -40.13 8.13 -16.87
C HIS A 126 -39.07 7.03 -16.84
N GLU A 127 -39.42 5.95 -17.55
CA GLU A 127 -38.75 4.67 -17.77
C GLU A 127 -37.22 4.78 -17.90
N LEU A 128 -36.47 4.08 -17.03
CA LEU A 128 -35.08 3.71 -17.30
C LEU A 128 -35.11 2.40 -18.09
N LEU A 129 -34.99 2.50 -19.41
CA LEU A 129 -34.87 1.35 -20.30
C LEU A 129 -33.42 0.87 -20.31
N TYR A 130 -33.18 -0.33 -19.78
CA TYR A 130 -32.04 -1.13 -20.22
C TYR A 130 -32.45 -1.75 -21.56
N SER A 131 -31.82 -1.34 -22.66
CA SER A 131 -31.96 -2.05 -23.94
C SER A 131 -30.90 -3.15 -24.00
N ASN A 132 -31.33 -4.41 -23.87
CA ASN A 132 -30.59 -5.51 -24.46
C ASN A 132 -30.94 -5.55 -25.96
N GLU A 133 -29.93 -5.51 -26.81
CA GLU A 133 -30.05 -5.65 -28.25
C GLU A 133 -30.68 -7.01 -28.63
N THR A 134 -31.66 -7.00 -29.52
CA THR A 134 -32.08 -8.18 -30.28
C THR A 134 -32.02 -7.83 -31.75
N ASN A 135 -31.08 -8.42 -32.49
CA ASN A 135 -30.99 -8.34 -33.94
C ASN A 135 -32.25 -8.95 -34.56
N SER A 136 -33.14 -8.10 -35.08
CA SER A 136 -34.32 -8.47 -35.85
C SER A 136 -34.25 -7.80 -37.22
N THR A 137 -34.29 -8.58 -38.29
CA THR A 137 -34.14 -8.15 -39.70
C THR A 137 -35.44 -7.65 -40.35
N ASP A 138 -36.53 -7.58 -39.60
CA ASP A 138 -37.87 -7.26 -40.12
C ASP A 138 -38.36 -5.88 -39.60
N CYS A 139 -38.79 -5.01 -40.52
CA CYS A 139 -39.30 -3.66 -40.25
C CYS A 139 -40.82 -3.60 -40.40
N PHE A 140 -41.55 -3.16 -39.37
CA PHE A 140 -43.00 -2.96 -39.46
C PHE A 140 -43.36 -1.51 -39.88
N ASP A 141 -44.23 -1.36 -40.90
CA ASP A 141 -44.77 -0.06 -41.34
C ASP A 141 -46.21 0.12 -40.84
N ASP A 142 -46.38 1.02 -39.86
CA ASP A 142 -47.64 1.28 -39.16
C ASP A 142 -48.74 1.89 -40.06
N ARG A 143 -48.43 2.42 -41.25
CA ARG A 143 -49.47 2.99 -42.15
C ARG A 143 -50.09 1.95 -43.08
N THR A 144 -49.29 0.97 -43.49
CA THR A 144 -49.71 -0.09 -44.43
C THR A 144 -50.07 -1.39 -43.71
N ASN A 145 -49.73 -1.50 -42.42
CA ASN A 145 -49.91 -2.69 -41.58
C ASN A 145 -49.21 -3.93 -42.17
N GLN A 146 -48.05 -3.72 -42.79
CA GLN A 146 -47.24 -4.77 -43.43
C GLN A 146 -45.81 -4.77 -42.87
N THR A 147 -45.19 -5.96 -42.91
CA THR A 147 -43.79 -6.17 -42.51
C THR A 147 -42.91 -6.20 -43.74
N ILE A 148 -41.86 -5.37 -43.76
CA ILE A 148 -40.88 -5.26 -44.85
C ILE A 148 -39.59 -5.94 -44.38
N GLN A 149 -39.12 -6.96 -45.10
CA GLN A 149 -37.81 -7.56 -44.85
C GLN A 149 -36.69 -6.71 -45.47
N CYS A 150 -35.69 -6.32 -44.67
CA CYS A 150 -34.49 -5.68 -45.21
C CYS A 150 -33.59 -6.74 -45.85
N SER A 151 -33.13 -6.53 -47.10
CA SER A 151 -32.24 -7.48 -47.78
C SER A 151 -30.84 -7.49 -47.14
N SER A 152 -30.12 -8.60 -47.31
CA SER A 152 -28.83 -8.97 -46.66
C SER A 152 -27.66 -7.97 -46.68
N LEU A 153 -27.81 -6.81 -47.33
CA LEU A 153 -26.85 -5.70 -47.31
C LEU A 153 -27.20 -4.59 -46.29
N TYR A 154 -28.34 -4.68 -45.60
CA TYR A 154 -28.84 -3.67 -44.65
C TYR A 154 -29.42 -4.34 -43.39
N ASN A 155 -28.65 -4.39 -42.29
CA ASN A 155 -29.03 -5.16 -41.09
C ASN A 155 -29.74 -4.38 -39.97
N MET A 156 -30.20 -3.13 -40.19
CA MET A 156 -30.90 -2.37 -39.15
C MET A 156 -32.06 -1.51 -39.66
N CYS A 157 -33.10 -1.46 -38.84
CA CYS A 157 -34.31 -0.67 -39.03
C CYS A 157 -34.22 0.63 -38.21
N SER A 158 -34.06 1.79 -38.85
CA SER A 158 -33.95 3.08 -38.14
C SER A 158 -35.19 3.96 -38.37
N ALA A 159 -35.60 4.70 -37.33
CA ALA A 159 -36.72 5.66 -37.40
C ALA A 159 -36.18 7.07 -37.68
N SER A 160 -36.64 7.72 -38.75
CA SER A 160 -36.37 9.15 -38.93
C SER A 160 -37.42 10.00 -38.20
N THR A 161 -37.07 11.26 -37.92
CA THR A 161 -37.87 12.24 -37.16
C THR A 161 -39.22 12.61 -37.80
N GLU A 162 -39.58 12.02 -38.94
CA GLU A 162 -40.87 12.18 -39.60
C GLU A 162 -41.56 10.83 -39.88
N THR A 163 -41.86 10.01 -38.85
CA THR A 163 -42.78 8.85 -38.92
C THR A 163 -42.55 7.86 -40.09
N GLN A 164 -41.33 7.74 -40.62
CA GLN A 164 -40.95 6.73 -41.60
C GLN A 164 -39.80 5.90 -41.04
N ARG A 165 -39.98 4.57 -41.02
CA ARG A 165 -38.87 3.62 -40.82
C ARG A 165 -38.38 3.19 -42.19
N ARG A 166 -37.06 3.22 -42.41
CA ARG A 166 -36.42 2.72 -43.65
C ARG A 166 -35.23 1.84 -43.28
N CYS A 167 -34.91 0.86 -44.13
CA CYS A 167 -33.66 0.10 -44.04
C CYS A 167 -32.49 1.07 -44.34
N THR A 168 -31.48 1.14 -43.48
CA THR A 168 -30.32 2.05 -43.65
C THR A 168 -29.00 1.28 -43.61
N SER A 169 -27.99 1.77 -44.34
CA SER A 169 -26.60 1.26 -44.24
C SER A 169 -25.82 2.11 -43.24
N HIS A 170 -24.93 1.43 -42.51
CA HIS A 170 -24.09 1.93 -41.43
C HIS A 170 -23.70 3.42 -41.51
N SER A 171 -24.12 4.22 -40.52
CA SER A 171 -23.33 5.36 -40.03
C SER A 171 -23.75 5.74 -38.60
N ASN A 172 -22.75 6.01 -37.77
CA ASN A 172 -22.85 6.32 -36.34
C ASN A 172 -23.45 7.72 -36.12
N GLU A 173 -24.76 7.84 -35.96
CA GLU A 173 -25.39 9.02 -35.36
C GLU A 173 -26.63 8.62 -34.54
N PHE A 174 -26.59 8.84 -33.23
CA PHE A 174 -27.76 8.68 -32.34
C PHE A 174 -28.51 10.01 -32.24
N ILE A 175 -29.77 10.04 -32.70
CA ILE A 175 -30.71 11.15 -32.53
C ILE A 175 -31.83 10.70 -31.58
N TYR A 176 -32.01 11.38 -30.45
CA TYR A 176 -33.17 11.19 -29.57
C TYR A 176 -34.42 11.80 -30.22
N SER A 177 -35.50 11.02 -30.37
CA SER A 177 -36.83 11.53 -30.74
C SER A 177 -37.82 11.38 -29.57
N TYR A 178 -38.62 12.43 -29.36
CA TYR A 178 -39.66 12.51 -28.32
C TYR A 178 -41.00 12.08 -28.91
N ASN A 179 -41.61 11.02 -28.39
CA ASN A 179 -43.00 10.67 -28.74
C ASN A 179 -43.97 11.08 -27.62
N LYS A 180 -45.01 11.79 -28.03
CA LYS A 180 -46.09 12.36 -27.22
C LYS A 180 -47.23 11.35 -27.16
N ALA A 181 -47.48 10.69 -26.03
CA ALA A 181 -48.62 9.81 -25.85
C ALA A 181 -49.77 10.51 -25.10
N TYR A 182 -50.97 10.42 -25.69
CA TYR A 182 -52.24 10.93 -25.18
C TYR A 182 -53.11 9.76 -24.68
N ARG A 183 -53.88 10.04 -23.61
CA ARG A 183 -55.02 9.31 -22.99
C ARG A 183 -54.72 8.33 -21.83
N PRO A 184 -55.39 8.49 -20.66
CA PRO A 184 -55.21 7.63 -19.49
C PRO A 184 -56.14 6.41 -19.51
N HIS A 185 -55.60 5.23 -19.21
CA HIS A 185 -56.39 4.08 -18.76
C HIS A 185 -56.70 4.22 -17.25
N ARG A 186 -57.95 3.95 -16.86
CA ARG A 186 -58.40 3.87 -15.46
C ARG A 186 -57.80 2.61 -14.82
N LEU A 187 -57.01 2.79 -13.76
CA LEU A 187 -56.62 1.72 -12.84
C LEU A 187 -57.69 1.62 -11.73
N THR A 188 -58.27 0.44 -11.54
CA THR A 188 -59.17 0.11 -10.44
C THR A 188 -58.38 -0.25 -9.18
N ASN A 189 -58.87 0.24 -8.04
CA ASN A 189 -58.29 0.10 -6.71
C ASN A 189 -58.28 -1.35 -6.21
N GLU A 190 -57.12 -1.94 -5.96
CA GLU A 190 -56.88 -2.79 -4.79
C GLU A 190 -55.39 -2.67 -4.38
N SER A 191 -55.14 -2.20 -3.16
CA SER A 191 -53.84 -2.29 -2.51
C SER A 191 -54.08 -2.39 -1.00
N VAL A 192 -53.77 -3.55 -0.45
CA VAL A 192 -53.88 -3.88 0.98
C VAL A 192 -52.74 -3.19 1.73
N TYR A 193 -53.04 -2.62 2.90
CA TYR A 193 -52.06 -2.03 3.83
C TYR A 193 -51.71 -3.04 4.92
N TYR A 194 -50.42 -3.19 5.25
CA TYR A 194 -50.00 -3.86 6.49
C TYR A 194 -49.18 -2.88 7.34
N THR A 195 -49.53 -2.82 8.63
CA THR A 195 -48.77 -2.13 9.68
C THR A 195 -48.31 -3.22 10.66
N LEU A 196 -47.02 -3.34 10.94
CA LEU A 196 -46.47 -4.33 11.87
C LEU A 196 -46.15 -3.66 13.20
N SER A 197 -46.81 -4.14 14.26
CA SER A 197 -46.51 -3.90 15.67
C SER A 197 -46.20 -5.26 16.29
N CYS A 198 -45.03 -5.42 16.92
CA CYS A 198 -44.62 -6.67 17.55
C CYS A 198 -44.84 -6.59 19.06
N GLN A 199 -45.58 -7.54 19.61
CA GLN A 199 -45.58 -7.82 21.05
C GLN A 199 -45.55 -9.35 21.22
N VAL A 200 -44.55 -9.80 21.96
CA VAL A 200 -44.24 -11.21 22.23
C VAL A 200 -45.17 -11.73 23.32
N ASP A 201 -45.76 -12.92 23.14
CA ASP A 201 -45.79 -14.00 24.14
C ASP A 201 -46.56 -15.26 23.65
N ASN A 202 -45.90 -16.41 23.83
CA ASN A 202 -46.37 -17.80 23.91
C ASN A 202 -47.26 -18.43 22.81
N CYS A 203 -46.69 -19.46 22.16
CA CYS A 203 -47.39 -20.41 21.30
C CYS A 203 -47.68 -21.73 22.03
N THR A 204 -48.91 -22.25 21.89
CA THR A 204 -49.22 -23.69 21.94
C THR A 204 -50.34 -24.03 20.96
N ASP A 205 -50.04 -25.03 20.12
CA ASP A 205 -50.85 -26.06 19.46
C ASP A 205 -52.02 -25.76 18.49
N ASN A 206 -51.77 -26.22 17.25
CA ASN A 206 -52.60 -27.00 16.31
C ASN A 206 -54.10 -26.68 16.11
N GLU A 207 -54.45 -26.23 14.89
CA GLU A 207 -55.31 -26.99 13.96
C GLU A 207 -55.37 -26.39 12.52
N SER A 208 -55.10 -27.29 11.57
CA SER A 208 -55.46 -27.44 10.14
C SER A 208 -56.23 -26.40 9.29
N ILE A 209 -55.64 -26.19 8.09
CA ILE A 209 -56.20 -26.29 6.72
C ILE A 209 -56.88 -25.05 6.07
N ALA A 210 -56.17 -24.43 5.11
CA ALA A 210 -56.48 -24.42 3.64
C ALA A 210 -56.09 -23.10 2.95
N ASN A 211 -55.24 -23.24 1.92
CA ASN A 211 -55.09 -22.34 0.77
C ASN A 211 -54.68 -20.87 1.02
N LEU A 212 -53.37 -20.63 1.04
CA LEU A 212 -52.78 -19.53 0.25
C LEU A 212 -51.27 -19.77 0.06
N ASN A 213 -50.86 -20.05 -1.18
CA ASN A 213 -49.47 -19.99 -1.61
C ASN A 213 -49.05 -18.51 -1.62
N ILE A 214 -48.39 -18.05 -0.57
CA ILE A 214 -47.45 -16.91 -0.53
C ILE A 214 -46.79 -16.96 0.86
N THR A 215 -45.45 -17.02 0.90
CA THR A 215 -44.56 -16.92 2.09
C THR A 215 -44.15 -18.23 2.79
N ILE A 216 -43.16 -18.94 2.23
CA ILE A 216 -42.05 -19.48 3.02
C ILE A 216 -40.75 -19.13 2.30
N PHE A 217 -40.27 -17.90 2.53
CA PHE A 217 -38.89 -17.50 2.21
C PHE A 217 -38.30 -16.73 3.38
N LEU A 218 -38.55 -17.20 4.61
CA LEU A 218 -37.92 -16.67 5.83
C LEU A 218 -37.83 -17.68 7.00
N CYS A 219 -38.28 -18.93 6.83
CA CYS A 219 -37.97 -20.03 7.77
C CYS A 219 -36.94 -21.03 7.23
N LEU A 220 -36.35 -20.76 6.08
CA LEU A 220 -35.16 -21.49 5.60
C LEU A 220 -33.86 -20.85 6.12
N LEU A 221 -33.86 -19.63 6.67
CA LEU A 221 -32.65 -19.00 7.21
C LEU A 221 -32.23 -19.46 8.62
N CYS A 222 -33.07 -20.22 9.33
CA CYS A 222 -32.69 -20.84 10.62
C CYS A 222 -32.64 -22.38 10.58
N ILE A 223 -33.01 -23.02 9.46
CA ILE A 223 -32.88 -24.47 9.26
C ILE A 223 -31.92 -24.81 8.08
N PHE A 224 -31.48 -23.82 7.29
CA PHE A 224 -30.24 -23.94 6.48
C PHE A 224 -28.95 -23.64 7.25
N HIS A 225 -29.00 -23.50 8.58
CA HIS A 225 -27.79 -23.62 9.41
C HIS A 225 -27.42 -25.08 9.71
N ASN A 226 -28.11 -26.05 9.12
CA ASN A 226 -27.78 -27.49 9.19
C ASN A 226 -28.09 -28.26 7.90
N ALA A 227 -28.13 -27.59 6.75
CA ALA A 227 -28.10 -28.27 5.46
C ALA A 227 -26.66 -28.22 4.94
N GLN A 228 -25.99 -29.37 5.03
CA GLN A 228 -24.64 -29.64 4.53
C GLN A 228 -24.49 -29.25 3.06
N THR A 229 -24.05 -28.02 2.80
CA THR A 229 -23.44 -27.61 1.53
C THR A 229 -22.04 -26.99 1.74
N ALA A 230 -21.40 -27.22 2.88
CA ALA A 230 -20.32 -26.35 3.36
C ALA A 230 -19.08 -27.07 3.97
N ASP A 231 -18.58 -28.17 3.39
CA ASP A 231 -17.39 -28.88 3.92
C ASP A 231 -16.04 -28.50 3.26
N ASN A 232 -15.98 -27.50 2.38
CA ASN A 232 -14.74 -27.16 1.65
C ASN A 232 -14.04 -25.88 2.12
N ILE A 233 -14.61 -25.12 3.07
CA ILE A 233 -14.02 -23.89 3.59
C ILE A 233 -13.61 -24.07 5.05
N GLN A 234 -12.31 -24.00 5.32
CA GLN A 234 -11.74 -23.97 6.67
C GLN A 234 -11.60 -22.53 7.15
N VAL A 235 -11.98 -22.26 8.40
CA VAL A 235 -12.02 -20.91 8.97
C VAL A 235 -11.10 -20.83 10.19
N PHE A 236 -10.14 -19.91 10.15
CA PHE A 236 -9.19 -19.66 11.23
C PHE A 236 -9.36 -18.24 11.75
N HIS A 237 -9.69 -18.11 13.03
CA HIS A 237 -9.83 -16.82 13.68
C HIS A 237 -8.54 -16.43 14.41
N SER A 238 -8.08 -15.21 14.17
CA SER A 238 -7.03 -14.60 15.01
C SER A 238 -7.64 -13.99 16.28
N TYR A 239 -6.79 -13.47 17.17
CA TYR A 239 -7.18 -12.81 18.41
C TYR A 239 -8.45 -11.96 18.31
N LYS A 240 -9.44 -12.31 19.16
CA LYS A 240 -10.75 -11.65 19.27
C LYS A 240 -11.47 -11.49 17.92
N ASN A 241 -11.21 -12.39 16.97
CA ASN A 241 -11.77 -12.37 15.61
C ASN A 241 -11.50 -11.06 14.86
N ILE A 242 -10.42 -10.35 15.20
CA ILE A 242 -10.04 -9.09 14.54
C ILE A 242 -9.75 -9.32 13.05
N THR A 243 -9.02 -10.39 12.76
CA THR A 243 -8.80 -10.93 11.43
C THR A 243 -9.24 -12.39 11.37
N THR A 244 -9.82 -12.80 10.25
CA THR A 244 -10.21 -14.18 10.00
C THR A 244 -9.68 -14.62 8.63
N LEU A 245 -9.07 -15.80 8.58
CA LEU A 245 -8.60 -16.44 7.35
C LEU A 245 -9.60 -17.52 6.94
N HIS A 246 -10.10 -17.47 5.70
CA HIS A 246 -10.88 -18.55 5.11
C HIS A 246 -10.03 -19.24 4.06
N TRP A 247 -9.89 -20.57 4.11
CA TRP A 247 -9.19 -21.40 3.11
C TRP A 247 -10.20 -22.31 2.40
N ASN A 248 -10.21 -22.28 1.07
CA ASN A 248 -11.02 -23.19 0.24
C ASN A 248 -10.12 -24.25 -0.39
N ASN A 249 -10.26 -25.50 0.05
CA ASN A 249 -9.43 -26.62 -0.40
C ASN A 249 -9.70 -27.06 -1.85
N VAL A 250 -10.85 -26.70 -2.43
CA VAL A 250 -11.22 -27.05 -3.81
C VAL A 250 -10.71 -26.02 -4.79
N SER A 251 -10.93 -24.72 -4.52
CA SER A 251 -10.43 -23.67 -5.41
C SER A 251 -8.95 -23.32 -5.16
N LEU A 252 -8.37 -23.81 -4.06
CA LEU A 252 -7.02 -23.47 -3.60
C LEU A 252 -6.85 -21.95 -3.40
N GLU A 253 -7.91 -21.29 -2.91
CA GLU A 253 -7.96 -19.86 -2.65
C GLU A 253 -8.16 -19.60 -1.16
N TYR A 254 -7.67 -18.46 -0.70
CA TYR A 254 -7.94 -17.95 0.65
C TYR A 254 -8.41 -16.50 0.63
N THR A 255 -9.14 -16.11 1.66
CA THR A 255 -9.52 -14.72 1.89
C THR A 255 -9.20 -14.30 3.32
N ILE A 256 -8.88 -13.02 3.48
CA ILE A 256 -8.62 -12.41 4.79
C ILE A 256 -9.71 -11.39 5.04
N ILE A 257 -10.49 -11.64 6.09
CA ILE A 257 -11.60 -10.80 6.51
C ILE A 257 -11.15 -9.92 7.67
N ARG A 258 -11.44 -8.64 7.55
CA ARG A 258 -11.28 -7.63 8.61
C ARG A 258 -12.50 -6.72 8.60
N ASP A 259 -12.99 -6.35 9.78
CA ASP A 259 -14.20 -5.53 9.94
C ASP A 259 -15.44 -6.11 9.22
N ASN A 260 -15.58 -7.44 9.20
CA ASN A 260 -16.62 -8.17 8.46
C ASN A 260 -16.63 -7.88 6.95
N GLN A 261 -15.49 -7.43 6.39
CA GLN A 261 -15.29 -7.22 4.97
C GLN A 261 -14.09 -8.04 4.51
N THR A 262 -14.15 -8.58 3.30
CA THR A 262 -13.01 -9.24 2.67
C THR A 262 -11.98 -8.18 2.30
N TRP A 263 -10.91 -8.07 3.10
CA TRP A 263 -9.81 -7.14 2.84
C TRP A 263 -8.90 -7.67 1.75
N PHE A 264 -8.61 -8.97 1.77
CA PHE A 264 -7.77 -9.59 0.77
C PHE A 264 -8.41 -10.84 0.20
N GLU A 265 -8.29 -10.99 -1.11
CA GLU A 265 -8.57 -12.22 -1.85
C GLU A 265 -7.27 -12.75 -2.43
N SER A 266 -7.03 -14.05 -2.32
CA SER A 266 -5.78 -14.65 -2.79
C SER A 266 -5.69 -14.65 -4.32
N GLY A 267 -4.50 -14.36 -4.85
CA GLY A 267 -4.11 -14.80 -6.19
C GLY A 267 -3.56 -16.24 -6.17
N PRO A 268 -3.32 -16.86 -7.34
CA PRO A 268 -2.74 -18.20 -7.42
C PRO A 268 -1.34 -18.28 -6.80
N PHE A 269 -1.02 -19.40 -6.18
CA PHE A 269 0.30 -19.65 -5.60
C PHE A 269 1.28 -19.87 -6.74
N PHE A 270 2.50 -19.35 -6.62
CA PHE A 270 3.48 -19.37 -7.70
C PHE A 270 4.87 -19.76 -7.20
N ILE A 271 5.56 -20.58 -7.99
CA ILE A 271 6.97 -20.91 -7.82
C ILE A 271 7.64 -21.07 -9.19
N HIS A 272 8.84 -20.52 -9.34
CA HIS A 272 9.68 -20.64 -10.52
C HIS A 272 10.98 -21.34 -10.17
N PHE A 273 11.28 -22.45 -10.85
CA PHE A 273 12.52 -23.19 -10.72
C PHE A 273 12.79 -23.99 -12.00
N ASN A 274 14.03 -24.41 -12.23
CA ASN A 274 14.45 -25.08 -13.47
C ASN A 274 13.98 -24.33 -14.74
N GLN A 275 14.03 -22.98 -14.70
CA GLN A 275 13.57 -22.11 -15.78
C GLN A 275 12.09 -22.32 -16.18
N THR A 276 11.29 -22.87 -15.26
CA THR A 276 9.90 -23.25 -15.49
C THR A 276 9.00 -22.60 -14.44
N HIS A 277 7.92 -21.98 -14.90
CA HIS A 277 6.92 -21.35 -14.04
C HIS A 277 5.83 -22.35 -13.67
N TYR A 278 5.51 -22.44 -12.37
CA TYR A 278 4.42 -23.26 -11.85
C TYR A 278 3.41 -22.39 -11.10
N SER A 279 2.12 -22.69 -11.29
CA SER A 279 1.03 -22.00 -10.60
C SER A 279 -0.03 -22.97 -10.11
N SER A 280 -0.65 -22.69 -8.95
CA SER A 280 -1.77 -23.48 -8.43
C SER A 280 -3.05 -23.34 -9.27
N ALA A 281 -3.14 -22.30 -10.11
CA ALA A 281 -4.24 -22.09 -11.04
C ALA A 281 -3.72 -21.53 -12.38
N PRO A 282 -3.01 -22.35 -13.18
CA PRO A 282 -2.29 -21.89 -14.37
C PRO A 282 -3.21 -21.26 -15.44
N GLN A 283 -4.50 -21.60 -15.44
CA GLN A 283 -5.48 -20.99 -16.34
C GLN A 283 -5.84 -19.54 -15.99
N GLN A 284 -5.50 -19.08 -14.77
CA GLN A 284 -5.73 -17.71 -14.30
C GLN A 284 -4.51 -16.80 -14.53
N GLU A 285 -3.40 -17.34 -15.03
CA GLU A 285 -2.14 -16.61 -15.16
C GLU A 285 -2.00 -15.92 -16.52
N PRO A 286 -1.29 -14.78 -16.59
CA PRO A 286 -1.13 -14.02 -17.82
C PRO A 286 -0.11 -14.66 -18.77
N ILE A 287 0.74 -15.56 -18.26
CA ILE A 287 1.73 -16.31 -19.02
C ILE A 287 1.47 -17.81 -18.87
N SER A 288 1.88 -18.59 -19.86
CA SER A 288 1.78 -20.05 -19.79
C SER A 288 2.62 -20.58 -18.63
N MET A 289 1.97 -21.25 -17.68
CA MET A 289 2.61 -21.89 -16.52
C MET A 289 2.18 -23.36 -16.44
N LEU A 290 3.05 -24.20 -15.89
CA LEU A 290 2.70 -25.57 -15.56
C LEU A 290 1.88 -25.64 -14.27
N PRO A 291 1.07 -26.69 -14.06
CA PRO A 291 0.32 -26.84 -12.82
C PRO A 291 1.26 -27.12 -11.64
N LEU A 292 0.98 -26.46 -10.52
CA LEU A 292 1.51 -26.78 -9.20
C LEU A 292 0.46 -27.59 -8.44
N TYR A 293 0.81 -28.81 -8.03
CA TYR A 293 -0.14 -29.74 -7.42
C TYR A 293 -0.03 -29.70 -5.90
N LEU A 294 -1.17 -29.50 -5.22
CA LEU A 294 -1.28 -29.75 -3.79
C LEU A 294 -1.30 -31.27 -3.58
N ILE A 295 -0.25 -31.83 -2.97
CA ILE A 295 -0.12 -33.27 -2.73
C ILE A 295 -0.57 -33.66 -1.31
N GLU A 296 -0.48 -32.73 -0.37
CA GLU A 296 -0.85 -32.96 1.03
C GLU A 296 -1.23 -31.63 1.69
N GLN A 297 -2.23 -31.67 2.58
CA GLN A 297 -2.52 -30.59 3.51
C GLN A 297 -2.82 -31.17 4.89
N TYR A 298 -2.38 -30.47 5.93
CA TYR A 298 -2.63 -30.89 7.30
C TYR A 298 -2.58 -29.72 8.27
N GLU A 299 -3.33 -29.86 9.37
CA GLU A 299 -3.39 -28.87 10.44
C GLU A 299 -2.58 -29.31 11.64
N THR A 300 -1.93 -28.34 12.27
CA THR A 300 -1.21 -28.50 13.52
C THR A 300 -1.50 -27.32 14.43
N THR A 301 -1.23 -27.47 15.72
CA THR A 301 -1.21 -26.36 16.66
C THR A 301 0.19 -26.22 17.22
N GLY A 302 0.56 -25.03 17.66
CA GLY A 302 1.87 -24.77 18.23
C GLY A 302 1.90 -23.48 19.04
N ILE A 303 3.06 -23.21 19.62
CA ILE A 303 3.32 -22.00 20.40
C ILE A 303 4.63 -21.40 19.91
N ASP A 304 4.59 -20.14 19.51
CA ASP A 304 5.77 -19.31 19.32
C ASP A 304 6.07 -18.57 20.63
N VAL A 305 7.35 -18.52 21.00
CA VAL A 305 7.78 -17.95 22.29
C VAL A 305 7.41 -16.47 22.43
N VAL A 306 7.38 -15.73 21.32
CA VAL A 306 7.10 -14.29 21.30
C VAL A 306 5.67 -14.00 20.88
N LEU A 307 5.17 -14.72 19.88
CA LEU A 307 3.90 -14.42 19.22
C LEU A 307 2.70 -15.12 19.86
N GLY A 308 2.92 -16.21 20.60
CA GLY A 308 1.88 -16.96 21.32
C GLY A 308 1.44 -18.24 20.60
N SER A 309 0.28 -18.76 21.02
CA SER A 309 -0.31 -19.98 20.46
C SER A 309 -0.92 -19.72 19.09
N PHE A 310 -0.78 -20.70 18.19
CA PHE A 310 -1.31 -20.60 16.83
C PHE A 310 -1.93 -21.91 16.35
N ASN A 311 -2.87 -21.76 15.43
CA ASN A 311 -3.30 -22.83 14.53
C ASN A 311 -2.52 -22.69 13.22
N LYS A 312 -1.97 -23.80 12.72
CA LYS A 312 -1.18 -23.84 11.48
C LYS A 312 -1.82 -24.77 10.47
N LEU A 313 -2.14 -24.26 9.29
CA LEU A 313 -2.47 -25.07 8.11
C LEU A 313 -1.24 -25.13 7.19
N THR A 314 -0.72 -26.32 6.95
CA THR A 314 0.43 -26.56 6.04
C THR A 314 -0.06 -27.20 4.75
N LEU A 315 0.46 -26.70 3.62
CA LEU A 315 0.18 -27.15 2.26
C LEU A 315 1.50 -27.58 1.62
N ARG A 316 1.58 -28.83 1.14
CA ARG A 316 2.77 -29.36 0.45
C ARG A 316 2.50 -29.45 -1.04
N TRP A 317 3.42 -28.89 -1.81
CA TRP A 317 3.29 -28.74 -3.26
C TRP A 317 4.31 -29.58 -4.02
N SER A 318 3.90 -30.12 -5.17
CA SER A 318 4.76 -30.83 -6.13
C SER A 318 4.57 -30.28 -7.55
N SER A 319 5.61 -30.39 -8.38
CA SER A 319 5.57 -30.03 -9.81
C SER A 319 4.98 -31.13 -10.69
N THR A 320 4.70 -32.31 -10.14
CA THR A 320 4.13 -33.46 -10.87
C THR A 320 3.22 -34.28 -9.96
N LEU A 321 2.19 -34.91 -10.55
CA LEU A 321 1.35 -35.88 -9.86
C LEU A 321 2.00 -37.27 -9.72
N GLN A 322 3.17 -37.47 -10.33
CA GLN A 322 3.83 -38.79 -10.37
C GLN A 322 4.67 -39.10 -9.13
N THR A 323 4.87 -38.12 -8.24
CA THR A 323 5.73 -38.26 -7.06
C THR A 323 5.09 -37.61 -5.84
N ASP A 324 5.23 -38.23 -4.67
CA ASP A 324 4.87 -37.63 -3.37
C ASP A 324 5.98 -36.70 -2.83
N ILE A 325 6.91 -36.31 -3.70
CA ILE A 325 8.01 -35.43 -3.35
C ILE A 325 7.50 -33.99 -3.34
N SER A 326 7.52 -33.38 -2.16
CA SER A 326 7.25 -31.95 -2.02
C SER A 326 8.49 -31.15 -2.44
N ILE A 327 8.28 -30.13 -3.27
CA ILE A 327 9.32 -29.16 -3.67
C ILE A 327 9.21 -27.84 -2.90
N TRP A 328 8.04 -27.59 -2.30
CA TRP A 328 7.71 -26.34 -1.64
C TRP A 328 6.58 -26.59 -0.65
N GLU A 329 6.73 -26.06 0.55
CA GLU A 329 5.69 -26.08 1.57
C GLU A 329 5.29 -24.64 1.90
N THR A 330 3.99 -24.36 1.90
CA THR A 330 3.44 -23.08 2.32
C THR A 330 2.55 -23.29 3.53
N SER A 331 2.52 -22.33 4.45
CA SER A 331 1.64 -22.46 5.60
C SER A 331 1.09 -21.14 6.13
N PHE A 332 -0.12 -21.21 6.67
CA PHE A 332 -0.74 -20.13 7.41
C PHE A 332 -0.62 -20.43 8.90
N LYS A 333 0.00 -19.55 9.69
CA LYS A 333 -0.08 -19.60 11.17
C LYS A 333 -0.97 -18.47 11.66
N VAL A 334 -2.10 -18.79 12.25
CA VAL A 334 -3.07 -17.82 12.77
C VAL A 334 -3.01 -17.80 14.29
N PHE A 335 -2.62 -16.65 14.85
CA PHE A 335 -2.33 -16.51 16.28
C PHE A 335 -3.57 -16.17 17.11
N GLN A 336 -3.66 -16.76 18.30
CA GLN A 336 -4.83 -16.66 19.15
C GLN A 336 -4.76 -15.50 20.15
N GLU A 337 -3.57 -15.06 20.53
CA GLU A 337 -3.34 -13.98 21.51
C GLU A 337 -3.05 -12.62 20.85
N GLN A 338 -2.69 -12.63 19.57
CA GLN A 338 -2.41 -11.43 18.79
C GLN A 338 -3.11 -11.49 17.42
N PRO A 339 -3.52 -10.34 16.83
CA PRO A 339 -4.18 -10.29 15.53
C PRO A 339 -3.16 -10.46 14.38
N ILE A 340 -2.53 -11.63 14.34
CA ILE A 340 -1.41 -11.96 13.47
C ILE A 340 -1.75 -13.17 12.61
N ILE A 341 -1.36 -13.08 11.34
CA ILE A 341 -1.25 -14.22 10.44
C ILE A 341 0.18 -14.23 9.91
N LEU A 342 0.88 -15.36 10.06
CA LEU A 342 2.15 -15.59 9.35
C LEU A 342 1.90 -16.45 8.12
N PHE A 343 2.62 -16.11 7.07
CA PHE A 343 2.71 -16.88 5.85
C PHE A 343 4.14 -17.39 5.73
N ASP A 344 4.32 -18.68 5.99
CA ASP A 344 5.64 -19.31 5.90
C ASP A 344 5.78 -19.98 4.54
N GLN A 345 6.99 -19.92 3.99
CA GLN A 345 7.44 -20.75 2.88
C GLN A 345 8.65 -21.55 3.34
N TYR A 346 8.68 -22.85 3.02
CA TYR A 346 9.78 -23.76 3.32
C TYR A 346 10.14 -24.58 2.07
N PHE A 347 11.43 -24.76 1.83
CA PHE A 347 11.96 -25.44 0.66
C PHE A 347 12.61 -26.76 1.08
N PRO A 348 11.90 -27.90 0.95
CA PRO A 348 12.40 -29.20 1.40
C PRO A 348 13.54 -29.77 0.55
N LEU A 349 13.87 -29.15 -0.58
CA LEU A 349 14.86 -29.62 -1.55
C LEU A 349 15.67 -28.44 -2.10
N ASP A 350 16.84 -28.75 -2.65
CA ASP A 350 17.59 -27.81 -3.48
C ASP A 350 16.79 -27.51 -4.75
N LEU A 351 16.65 -26.23 -5.08
CA LEU A 351 15.99 -25.76 -6.29
C LEU A 351 16.94 -24.86 -7.08
N ASP A 352 17.31 -25.29 -8.28
CA ASP A 352 18.10 -24.53 -9.22
C ASP A 352 17.25 -23.75 -10.22
N GLY A 353 17.86 -22.82 -10.95
CA GLY A 353 17.21 -22.09 -12.04
C GLY A 353 16.03 -21.24 -11.56
N MET A 354 16.13 -20.67 -10.36
CA MET A 354 15.10 -19.87 -9.70
C MET A 354 14.98 -18.44 -10.26
N SER A 355 16.00 -17.93 -10.96
CA SER A 355 16.05 -16.54 -11.42
C SER A 355 14.96 -16.22 -12.44
N MET A 356 14.27 -15.09 -12.26
CA MET A 356 13.14 -14.64 -13.08
C MET A 356 13.57 -13.93 -14.39
N GLY A 357 14.85 -13.94 -14.75
CA GLY A 357 15.34 -13.40 -16.02
C GLY A 357 16.65 -12.61 -15.91
N ASN A 358 16.82 -11.63 -16.82
CA ASN A 358 18.03 -10.80 -16.87
C ASN A 358 18.09 -9.82 -15.68
N GLU A 359 19.30 -9.59 -15.20
CA GLU A 359 19.62 -9.17 -13.83
C GLU A 359 19.10 -7.78 -13.47
N LEU A 360 19.05 -6.82 -14.39
CA LEU A 360 18.62 -5.45 -14.06
C LEU A 360 17.13 -5.33 -13.69
N ASN A 361 16.22 -6.09 -14.30
CA ASN A 361 14.78 -5.98 -14.01
C ASN A 361 14.28 -6.99 -12.97
N THR A 362 15.03 -8.03 -12.66
CA THR A 362 14.62 -9.13 -11.76
C THR A 362 14.31 -8.70 -10.33
N PHE A 363 14.83 -7.56 -9.86
CA PHE A 363 14.43 -7.01 -8.56
C PHE A 363 12.95 -6.64 -8.46
N LYS A 364 12.27 -6.43 -9.59
CA LYS A 364 10.82 -6.16 -9.65
C LYS A 364 9.99 -7.45 -9.70
N HIS A 365 10.63 -8.60 -9.47
CA HIS A 365 10.01 -9.92 -9.53
C HIS A 365 10.30 -10.69 -8.26
N VAL A 366 9.49 -11.71 -8.05
CA VAL A 366 9.72 -12.76 -7.07
C VAL A 366 9.70 -14.10 -7.80
N SER A 367 10.56 -15.03 -7.39
CA SER A 367 10.58 -16.41 -7.88
C SER A 367 9.59 -17.29 -7.13
N THR A 368 9.04 -16.84 -5.99
CA THR A 368 7.89 -17.44 -5.31
C THR A 368 6.85 -16.40 -4.93
N ALA A 369 5.57 -16.76 -4.87
CA ALA A 369 4.50 -15.86 -4.41
C ALA A 369 3.57 -16.55 -3.40
N PHE A 370 3.83 -16.30 -2.12
CA PHE A 370 2.96 -16.66 -0.99
C PHE A 370 3.29 -15.76 0.25
N PRO A 371 2.37 -14.89 0.70
CA PRO A 371 1.04 -14.68 0.19
C PRO A 371 1.04 -13.95 -1.17
N ARG A 372 -0.07 -14.11 -1.90
CA ARG A 372 -0.36 -13.33 -3.12
C ARG A 372 -1.80 -12.84 -3.06
N PHE A 373 -2.03 -11.58 -3.36
CA PHE A 373 -3.33 -10.93 -3.25
C PHE A 373 -3.78 -10.31 -4.57
N LYS A 374 -5.03 -10.59 -4.96
CA LYS A 374 -5.68 -9.98 -6.12
C LYS A 374 -5.75 -8.46 -5.92
N VAL A 375 -5.43 -7.74 -6.98
CA VAL A 375 -5.47 -6.28 -7.08
C VAL A 375 -6.06 -5.95 -8.43
N SER A 376 -6.98 -4.98 -8.50
CA SER A 376 -7.67 -4.66 -9.75
C SER A 376 -6.65 -4.17 -10.79
N PHE A 377 -6.58 -4.90 -11.90
CA PHE A 377 -5.86 -4.46 -13.09
C PHE A 377 -6.85 -3.88 -14.12
N ASN A 378 -8.05 -4.46 -14.22
CA ASN A 378 -9.11 -3.99 -15.10
C ASN A 378 -10.11 -3.09 -14.36
N GLN A 379 -10.76 -2.18 -15.08
CA GLN A 379 -11.77 -1.27 -14.50
C GLN A 379 -13.00 -2.00 -13.94
N THR A 380 -13.23 -3.24 -14.34
CA THR A 380 -14.35 -4.09 -13.91
C THR A 380 -14.09 -4.80 -12.58
N ASP A 381 -12.82 -4.94 -12.19
CA ASP A 381 -12.44 -5.60 -10.95
C ASP A 381 -12.71 -4.65 -9.78
N GLN A 382 -13.42 -5.11 -8.75
CA GLN A 382 -13.77 -4.31 -7.57
C GLN A 382 -13.28 -5.00 -6.29
N TYR A 383 -12.02 -4.78 -5.92
CA TYR A 383 -11.48 -5.25 -4.64
C TYR A 383 -11.36 -4.09 -3.64
N ILE A 384 -11.61 -4.37 -2.36
CA ILE A 384 -11.53 -3.31 -1.34
C ILE A 384 -10.10 -2.75 -1.19
N VAL A 385 -9.07 -3.56 -1.46
CA VAL A 385 -7.66 -3.11 -1.46
C VAL A 385 -7.43 -1.92 -2.39
N ASP A 386 -8.26 -1.72 -3.41
CA ASP A 386 -8.18 -0.59 -4.34
C ASP A 386 -8.80 0.71 -3.82
N HIS A 387 -9.41 0.65 -2.64
CA HIS A 387 -10.01 1.77 -1.93
C HIS A 387 -9.36 2.05 -0.57
N LEU A 388 -8.48 1.16 -0.09
CA LEU A 388 -7.72 1.40 1.14
C LEU A 388 -6.66 2.47 0.92
N GLY A 389 -6.39 3.26 1.96
CA GLY A 389 -5.17 4.03 2.01
C GLY A 389 -3.97 3.08 2.13
N HIS A 390 -2.88 3.39 1.45
CA HIS A 390 -1.61 2.67 1.64
C HIS A 390 -0.51 3.64 2.06
N PHE A 391 0.47 3.08 2.74
CA PHE A 391 1.74 3.69 3.07
C PHE A 391 2.82 2.61 2.99
N THR A 392 3.85 2.84 2.19
CA THR A 392 5.02 1.95 2.07
C THR A 392 6.25 2.82 1.84
N PHE A 393 7.42 2.30 2.12
CA PHE A 393 8.65 2.94 1.69
C PHE A 393 8.89 2.83 0.19
N LEU A 394 9.63 3.81 -0.33
CA LEU A 394 10.16 3.85 -1.68
C LEU A 394 11.63 4.26 -1.65
N GLU A 395 12.43 3.57 -2.45
CA GLU A 395 13.87 3.73 -2.61
C GLU A 395 14.55 3.67 -1.23
N PHE A 396 15.54 4.52 -1.00
CA PHE A 396 16.31 4.60 0.24
C PHE A 396 15.88 5.74 1.18
N TRP A 397 14.96 6.63 0.77
CA TRP A 397 14.59 7.84 1.55
C TRP A 397 13.07 8.12 1.69
N ASP A 398 12.18 7.21 1.29
CA ASP A 398 10.70 7.36 1.40
C ASP A 398 10.15 8.67 0.83
N LEU A 399 10.52 9.00 -0.42
CA LEU A 399 10.21 10.32 -0.94
C LEU A 399 8.71 10.55 -1.18
N ASN A 400 7.90 9.55 -1.58
CA ASN A 400 6.48 9.79 -1.95
C ASN A 400 5.57 8.54 -2.12
N MET A 401 5.37 7.67 -1.11
CA MET A 401 4.42 6.54 -1.27
C MET A 401 3.36 6.38 -0.19
N ARG A 402 2.60 7.45 0.02
CA ARG A 402 1.22 7.33 0.48
C ARG A 402 0.27 7.43 -0.71
N GLY A 403 -0.79 6.65 -0.70
CA GLY A 403 -1.78 6.72 -1.76
C GLY A 403 -3.09 6.06 -1.36
N ILE A 404 -3.97 5.95 -2.34
CA ILE A 404 -5.24 5.22 -2.22
C ILE A 404 -5.19 4.11 -3.25
N GLY A 405 -5.55 2.90 -2.82
CA GLY A 405 -5.58 1.69 -3.63
C GLY A 405 -4.22 1.03 -3.77
N LEU A 406 -4.18 -0.28 -3.54
CA LEU A 406 -2.97 -1.08 -3.72
C LEU A 406 -2.53 -1.13 -5.19
N LYS A 407 -3.46 -0.93 -6.13
CA LYS A 407 -3.14 -0.74 -7.56
C LYS A 407 -2.22 0.43 -7.89
N ASN A 408 -2.05 1.38 -6.97
CA ASN A 408 -1.20 2.55 -7.14
C ASN A 408 0.15 2.43 -6.43
N VAL A 409 0.42 1.32 -5.74
CA VAL A 409 1.77 1.02 -5.24
C VAL A 409 2.66 0.69 -6.42
N PHE A 410 3.88 1.25 -6.45
CA PHE A 410 4.93 0.95 -7.43
C PHE A 410 5.16 -0.56 -7.54
N ASN A 411 5.86 -1.03 -8.58
CA ASN A 411 6.04 -2.46 -8.85
C ASN A 411 6.72 -3.26 -7.70
N GLY A 412 7.11 -2.62 -6.60
CA GLY A 412 7.73 -3.23 -5.43
C GLY A 412 9.15 -3.71 -5.73
N GLY A 413 9.63 -4.68 -4.94
CA GLY A 413 10.94 -5.27 -5.08
C GLY A 413 11.98 -4.67 -4.13
N LEU A 414 13.22 -4.61 -4.58
CA LEU A 414 14.34 -4.05 -3.82
C LEU A 414 14.04 -2.65 -3.26
N TYR A 415 13.40 -1.82 -4.08
CA TYR A 415 13.16 -0.40 -3.78
C TYR A 415 11.84 -0.11 -3.10
N SER A 416 10.95 -1.09 -2.90
CA SER A 416 9.56 -0.75 -2.58
C SER A 416 8.76 -1.95 -2.09
N GLY A 417 7.69 -1.67 -1.35
CA GLY A 417 6.68 -2.64 -0.94
C GLY A 417 6.76 -2.98 0.55
N ASN A 418 7.94 -2.93 1.16
CA ASN A 418 8.15 -3.34 2.54
C ASN A 418 8.34 -2.15 3.51
N PRO A 419 7.95 -2.29 4.79
CA PRO A 419 6.65 -2.84 5.16
C PRO A 419 5.51 -2.06 4.47
N LEU A 420 4.46 -2.77 4.06
CA LEU A 420 3.22 -2.19 3.53
C LEU A 420 2.22 -1.98 4.68
N LEU A 421 1.87 -0.74 4.96
CA LEU A 421 0.73 -0.38 5.80
C LEU A 421 -0.49 -0.11 4.92
N LEU A 422 -1.59 -0.82 5.16
CA LEU A 422 -2.91 -0.51 4.62
C LEU A 422 -3.82 0.02 5.73
N TYR A 423 -4.67 0.99 5.40
CA TYR A 423 -5.59 1.60 6.35
C TYR A 423 -6.92 1.96 5.70
N ASN A 424 -8.01 1.82 6.47
CA ASN A 424 -9.33 2.24 6.00
C ASN A 424 -9.46 3.77 6.11
N LEU A 425 -9.74 4.43 4.98
CA LEU A 425 -9.82 5.90 4.89
C LEU A 425 -10.96 6.52 5.74
N THR A 426 -12.00 5.73 6.05
CA THR A 426 -13.15 6.17 6.84
C THR A 426 -13.08 5.72 8.29
N LYS A 427 -12.39 4.61 8.55
CA LYS A 427 -12.18 3.99 9.86
C LYS A 427 -10.67 3.88 10.13
N LEU A 428 -10.05 5.00 10.49
CA LEU A 428 -8.58 5.12 10.61
C LEU A 428 -7.96 4.26 11.74
N ASP A 429 -8.76 3.66 12.60
CA ASP A 429 -8.30 2.66 13.58
C ASP A 429 -8.28 1.23 13.01
N SER A 430 -8.70 1.05 11.75
CA SER A 430 -8.60 -0.19 11.01
C SER A 430 -7.43 -0.19 10.04
N ASN A 431 -6.37 -0.91 10.43
CA ASN A 431 -5.09 -0.92 9.76
C ASN A 431 -4.51 -2.34 9.71
N ILE A 432 -3.68 -2.61 8.70
CA ILE A 432 -2.89 -3.83 8.57
C ILE A 432 -1.48 -3.46 8.16
N ILE A 433 -0.47 -4.07 8.77
CA ILE A 433 0.92 -4.06 8.30
C ILE A 433 1.24 -5.43 7.71
N LEU A 434 1.73 -5.46 6.48
CA LEU A 434 2.30 -6.63 5.82
C LEU A 434 3.81 -6.40 5.65
N SER A 435 4.62 -7.27 6.24
CA SER A 435 6.08 -7.10 6.26
C SER A 435 6.79 -8.45 6.21
N PRO A 436 8.01 -8.53 5.69
CA PRO A 436 8.88 -9.66 5.96
C PRO A 436 9.09 -9.77 7.48
N LEU A 437 8.99 -10.99 8.01
CA LEU A 437 9.38 -11.33 9.39
C LEU A 437 10.79 -11.90 9.44
N THR A 438 11.19 -12.67 8.42
CA THR A 438 12.52 -13.27 8.31
C THR A 438 13.09 -13.14 6.89
N ASN A 439 14.42 -13.25 6.80
CA ASN A 439 15.18 -13.23 5.55
C ASN A 439 14.93 -11.94 4.74
N PHE A 440 15.16 -10.80 5.39
CA PHE A 440 14.86 -9.45 4.86
C PHE A 440 15.51 -9.18 3.51
N MET A 441 16.72 -9.72 3.31
CA MET A 441 17.48 -9.54 2.09
C MET A 441 16.94 -10.31 0.87
N THR A 442 16.01 -11.25 1.08
CA THR A 442 15.47 -12.09 0.00
C THR A 442 13.94 -12.11 -0.04
N ASN A 443 13.24 -11.77 1.05
CA ASN A 443 11.79 -11.76 1.12
C ASN A 443 11.22 -10.41 0.66
N PHE A 444 10.85 -10.32 -0.61
CA PHE A 444 10.41 -9.08 -1.25
C PHE A 444 8.89 -9.04 -1.46
N GLN A 445 8.36 -7.83 -1.51
CA GLN A 445 6.97 -7.56 -1.88
C GLN A 445 6.95 -6.88 -3.26
N THR A 446 6.16 -7.40 -4.21
CA THR A 446 6.14 -6.92 -5.59
C THR A 446 4.76 -6.93 -6.22
N ARG A 447 4.57 -6.11 -7.25
CA ARG A 447 3.43 -6.15 -8.18
C ARG A 447 3.93 -6.38 -9.61
N SER A 448 4.53 -7.54 -9.82
CA SER A 448 5.12 -7.88 -11.10
C SER A 448 4.07 -8.07 -12.21
N PRO A 449 4.32 -7.58 -13.44
CA PRO A 449 3.48 -7.86 -14.60
C PRO A 449 3.34 -9.37 -14.89
N SER A 450 4.41 -10.14 -14.63
CA SER A 450 4.43 -11.60 -14.84
C SER A 450 3.43 -12.35 -13.96
N LEU A 451 2.94 -11.70 -12.90
CA LEU A 451 1.99 -12.22 -11.92
C LEU A 451 0.67 -11.44 -11.92
N ASN A 452 0.25 -10.94 -13.08
CA ASN A 452 -1.01 -10.20 -13.28
C ASN A 452 -1.14 -8.96 -12.38
N TYR A 453 -0.01 -8.34 -12.02
CA TYR A 453 0.06 -7.20 -11.10
C TYR A 453 -0.59 -7.44 -9.72
N HIS A 454 -0.80 -8.71 -9.36
CA HIS A 454 -1.20 -9.09 -8.02
C HIS A 454 -0.07 -8.79 -7.03
N PHE A 455 -0.45 -8.34 -5.84
CA PHE A 455 0.52 -8.05 -4.79
C PHE A 455 1.08 -9.35 -4.23
N SER A 456 2.37 -9.59 -4.42
CA SER A 456 3.02 -10.87 -4.23
C SER A 456 4.17 -10.74 -3.25
N CYS A 457 4.31 -11.67 -2.31
CA CYS A 457 5.45 -11.75 -1.40
C CYS A 457 6.21 -13.05 -1.62
N GLY A 458 7.54 -13.01 -1.61
CA GLY A 458 8.34 -14.22 -1.67
C GLY A 458 9.80 -13.96 -2.02
N VAL A 459 10.49 -15.01 -2.46
CA VAL A 459 11.92 -14.96 -2.78
C VAL A 459 12.14 -14.01 -3.96
N GLN A 460 13.05 -13.06 -3.81
CA GLN A 460 13.36 -12.08 -4.84
C GLN A 460 13.89 -12.72 -6.14
N GLY A 461 13.58 -12.11 -7.27
CA GLY A 461 13.75 -12.73 -8.60
C GLY A 461 15.18 -12.90 -9.12
N ARG A 462 16.23 -12.42 -8.44
CA ARG A 462 17.66 -12.66 -8.79
C ARG A 462 18.21 -13.95 -8.21
N VAL A 463 17.58 -14.52 -7.17
CA VAL A 463 18.05 -15.78 -6.58
C VAL A 463 18.12 -16.83 -7.67
N ARG A 464 19.30 -17.43 -7.86
CA ARG A 464 19.57 -18.45 -8.88
C ARG A 464 19.29 -19.85 -8.36
N GLN A 465 19.57 -20.07 -7.08
CA GLN A 465 19.40 -21.34 -6.39
C GLN A 465 18.92 -21.13 -4.96
N ILE A 466 18.11 -22.06 -4.46
CA ILE A 466 17.73 -22.18 -3.06
C ILE A 466 18.25 -23.51 -2.56
N GLU A 467 18.91 -23.50 -1.41
CA GLU A 467 19.34 -24.72 -0.74
C GLU A 467 18.19 -25.33 0.07
N GLN A 468 18.25 -26.66 0.23
CA GLN A 468 17.37 -27.41 1.09
C GLN A 468 17.31 -26.79 2.48
N SER A 469 16.10 -26.79 3.05
CA SER A 469 15.76 -26.26 4.37
C SER A 469 15.77 -24.74 4.49
N PHE A 470 15.96 -24.00 3.40
CA PHE A 470 15.66 -22.57 3.39
C PHE A 470 14.19 -22.31 3.72
N SER A 471 13.92 -21.24 4.44
CA SER A 471 12.56 -20.78 4.76
C SER A 471 12.50 -19.28 4.81
N LEU A 472 11.33 -18.70 4.59
CA LEU A 472 11.08 -17.27 4.81
C LEU A 472 9.65 -17.08 5.32
N THR A 473 9.45 -16.01 6.08
CA THR A 473 8.17 -15.72 6.71
C THR A 473 7.75 -14.29 6.42
N THR A 474 6.48 -14.12 6.02
CA THR A 474 5.83 -12.81 5.90
C THR A 474 4.77 -12.67 7.00
N ILE A 475 4.82 -11.59 7.75
CA ILE A 475 3.85 -11.27 8.80
C ILE A 475 2.77 -10.32 8.28
N LEU A 476 1.52 -10.64 8.60
CA LEU A 476 0.40 -9.71 8.55
C LEU A 476 -0.05 -9.43 9.99
N LEU A 477 0.11 -8.18 10.43
CA LEU A 477 -0.36 -7.69 11.71
C LEU A 477 -1.55 -6.75 11.51
N ALA A 478 -2.65 -7.01 12.19
CA ALA A 478 -3.85 -6.17 12.16
C ALA A 478 -3.91 -5.26 13.40
N SER A 479 -4.40 -4.02 13.25
CA SER A 479 -4.66 -3.17 14.41
C SER A 479 -5.86 -3.69 15.20
N GLN A 480 -5.80 -3.57 16.52
CA GLN A 480 -6.97 -3.70 17.39
C GLN A 480 -7.81 -2.42 17.35
N SER A 481 -9.03 -2.47 17.86
CA SER A 481 -9.93 -1.30 17.91
C SER A 481 -9.29 -0.09 18.60
N ASN A 482 -9.56 1.11 18.10
CA ASN A 482 -9.00 2.38 18.59
C ASN A 482 -7.46 2.48 18.51
N GLN A 483 -6.82 1.81 17.55
CA GLN A 483 -5.39 1.94 17.26
C GLN A 483 -5.17 2.56 15.88
N GLY A 484 -4.84 3.85 15.85
CA GLY A 484 -4.43 4.52 14.62
C GLY A 484 -3.04 4.10 14.12
N ILE A 485 -2.63 4.66 12.99
CA ILE A 485 -1.39 4.34 12.27
C ILE A 485 -0.15 4.29 13.17
N ASN A 486 0.11 5.34 13.97
CA ASN A 486 1.31 5.37 14.83
C ASN A 486 1.32 4.22 15.84
N LYS A 487 0.15 3.79 16.32
CA LYS A 487 0.04 2.76 17.34
C LYS A 487 0.29 1.37 16.76
N ILE A 488 -0.23 1.07 15.57
CA ILE A 488 0.07 -0.21 14.90
C ILE A 488 1.54 -0.26 14.45
N VAL A 489 2.13 0.84 13.97
CA VAL A 489 3.57 0.88 13.60
C VAL A 489 4.45 0.62 14.81
N ASN A 490 4.18 1.26 15.96
CA ASN A 490 4.92 1.00 17.20
C ASN A 490 4.72 -0.44 17.72
N GLN A 491 3.54 -1.02 17.54
CA GLN A 491 3.28 -2.41 17.93
C GLN A 491 4.01 -3.41 17.04
N TRP A 492 3.99 -3.18 15.73
CA TRP A 492 4.80 -3.93 14.77
C TRP A 492 6.27 -3.84 15.14
N GLY A 493 6.82 -2.63 15.33
CA GLY A 493 8.23 -2.46 15.71
C GLY A 493 8.59 -3.16 17.02
N LYS A 494 7.75 -3.01 18.07
CA LYS A 494 7.93 -3.73 19.34
C LYS A 494 7.95 -5.25 19.15
N LEU A 495 7.05 -5.77 18.33
CA LEU A 495 6.98 -7.21 18.04
C LEU A 495 8.23 -7.67 17.29
N MET A 496 8.67 -6.94 16.26
CA MET A 496 9.89 -7.26 15.52
C MET A 496 11.10 -7.25 16.46
N LEU A 497 11.24 -6.23 17.30
CA LEU A 497 12.29 -6.14 18.32
C LEU A 497 12.28 -7.33 19.29
N GLN A 498 11.11 -7.72 19.79
CA GLN A 498 10.96 -8.88 20.67
C GLN A 498 11.32 -10.19 19.97
N TYR A 499 10.89 -10.36 18.71
CA TYR A 499 11.18 -11.56 17.91
C TYR A 499 12.67 -11.76 17.68
N TYR A 500 13.41 -10.68 17.44
CA TYR A 500 14.86 -10.69 17.23
C TYR A 500 15.68 -10.51 18.52
N GLY A 501 15.04 -10.40 19.69
CA GLY A 501 15.73 -10.18 20.96
C GLY A 501 16.50 -8.85 21.04
N LYS A 502 16.12 -7.86 20.21
CA LYS A 502 16.73 -6.52 20.19
C LYS A 502 16.01 -5.60 21.17
N GLN A 503 16.76 -4.89 22.01
CA GLN A 503 16.20 -3.82 22.85
C GLN A 503 16.05 -2.55 22.04
N HIS A 504 14.99 -1.80 22.31
CA HIS A 504 14.81 -0.49 21.69
C HIS A 504 15.85 0.48 22.26
N ILE A 505 16.51 1.28 21.42
CA ILE A 505 17.62 2.16 21.82
C ILE A 505 17.28 3.15 22.95
N ASN A 506 16.03 3.63 23.02
CA ASN A 506 15.56 4.49 24.12
C ASN A 506 15.45 3.81 25.49
N GLN A 507 15.62 2.49 25.56
CA GLN A 507 15.67 1.72 26.81
C GLN A 507 17.10 1.52 27.31
N HIS A 508 18.12 1.92 26.52
CA HIS A 508 19.50 1.85 26.97
C HIS A 508 19.75 2.94 28.02
N ASP A 509 20.41 2.58 29.13
CA ASP A 509 20.64 3.47 30.28
C ASP A 509 21.32 4.80 29.90
N ASN A 510 22.15 4.78 28.86
CA ASN A 510 22.92 5.92 28.37
C ASN A 510 22.29 6.63 27.17
N PHE A 511 21.00 6.38 26.85
CA PHE A 511 20.35 7.00 25.68
C PHE A 511 20.49 8.52 25.68
N HIS A 512 20.20 9.19 26.81
CA HIS A 512 20.31 10.65 26.91
C HIS A 512 21.76 11.16 26.99
N ASP A 513 22.72 10.29 27.32
CA ASP A 513 24.15 10.60 27.38
C ASP A 513 24.85 10.36 26.04
N ASP A 514 24.16 9.78 25.07
CA ASP A 514 24.67 9.53 23.74
C ASP A 514 25.06 10.86 23.07
N PHE A 515 26.36 11.06 22.83
CA PHE A 515 26.88 12.34 22.34
C PHE A 515 26.29 12.72 20.99
N TYR A 516 25.92 11.73 20.17
CA TYR A 516 25.45 11.94 18.81
C TYR A 516 24.13 12.72 18.78
N ILE A 517 23.21 12.37 19.68
CA ILE A 517 21.89 13.00 19.77
C ILE A 517 21.81 14.11 20.80
N SER A 518 22.73 14.15 21.77
CA SER A 518 22.70 15.12 22.87
C SER A 518 23.57 16.36 22.62
N LYS A 519 24.52 16.30 21.67
CA LYS A 519 25.48 17.37 21.41
C LYS A 519 25.43 17.88 19.97
N LEU A 520 25.97 19.08 19.75
CA LEU A 520 26.17 19.65 18.42
C LEU A 520 27.40 19.03 17.76
N GLY A 521 27.23 18.45 16.57
CA GLY A 521 28.31 17.94 15.73
C GLY A 521 28.65 18.87 14.56
N TYR A 522 29.84 18.70 13.99
CA TYR A 522 30.23 19.34 12.73
C TYR A 522 30.50 18.27 11.67
N TYR A 523 29.78 18.36 10.55
CA TYR A 523 29.81 17.39 9.46
C TYR A 523 30.52 17.92 8.22
N THR A 524 31.19 17.03 7.50
CA THR A 524 31.88 17.32 6.23
C THR A 524 31.34 16.50 5.06
N ASP A 525 30.12 15.98 5.20
CA ASP A 525 29.39 15.11 4.26
C ASP A 525 28.84 15.86 3.02
N THR A 526 28.26 15.14 2.06
CA THR A 526 27.74 15.66 0.80
C THR A 526 26.81 16.84 0.98
N GLY A 527 27.15 17.96 0.35
CA GLY A 527 26.44 19.23 0.52
C GLY A 527 26.96 20.12 1.65
N ALA A 528 27.88 19.66 2.50
CA ALA A 528 28.59 20.50 3.47
C ALA A 528 29.65 21.41 2.79
N TYR A 529 30.07 22.46 3.50
CA TYR A 529 31.03 23.43 2.97
C TYR A 529 32.43 22.85 2.71
N TYR A 530 32.89 21.94 3.57
CA TYR A 530 34.20 21.30 3.45
C TYR A 530 34.13 19.90 2.84
N TRP A 531 33.06 19.57 2.10
CA TRP A 531 33.00 18.31 1.34
C TRP A 531 33.84 18.41 0.07
N TYR A 532 34.91 17.60 -0.04
CA TYR A 532 35.95 17.69 -1.08
C TYR A 532 36.46 19.12 -1.33
N HIS A 533 36.51 19.92 -0.26
CA HIS A 533 36.85 21.32 -0.30
C HIS A 533 37.64 21.70 0.96
N THR A 534 38.69 22.47 0.78
CA THR A 534 39.49 23.10 1.84
C THR A 534 39.86 24.51 1.37
N GLU A 535 40.24 25.37 2.31
CA GLU A 535 40.85 26.65 1.94
C GLU A 535 42.11 26.42 1.09
N SER A 536 42.43 27.41 0.25
CA SER A 536 43.59 27.33 -0.65
C SER A 536 44.89 27.03 0.10
N ASN A 537 45.62 26.01 -0.38
CA ASN A 537 46.89 25.53 0.18
C ASN A 537 46.83 24.93 1.60
N LEU A 538 45.63 24.56 2.09
CA LEU A 538 45.49 23.83 3.34
C LEU A 538 45.23 22.34 3.10
N THR A 539 45.77 21.52 4.00
CA THR A 539 45.31 20.15 4.19
C THR A 539 44.00 20.13 4.98
N TYR A 540 43.30 19.00 4.99
CA TYR A 540 42.15 18.83 5.89
C TYR A 540 42.57 18.89 7.36
N GLU A 541 43.73 18.35 7.74
CA GLU A 541 44.24 18.47 9.11
C GLU A 541 44.34 19.95 9.56
N GLN A 542 44.94 20.80 8.72
CA GLN A 542 45.03 22.25 8.96
C GLN A 542 43.66 22.92 8.97
N THR A 543 42.75 22.48 8.10
CA THR A 543 41.36 22.97 8.07
C THR A 543 40.64 22.64 9.39
N PHE A 544 40.80 21.44 9.94
CA PHE A 544 40.23 21.06 11.24
C PHE A 544 40.88 21.78 12.43
N ILE A 545 42.17 22.09 12.38
CA ILE A 545 42.84 22.97 13.36
C ILE A 545 42.14 24.34 13.36
N ASN A 546 42.03 24.97 12.19
CA ASN A 546 41.41 26.29 12.06
C ASN A 546 39.94 26.27 12.48
N LEU A 547 39.19 25.22 12.11
CA LEU A 547 37.80 25.03 12.53
C LEU A 547 37.67 24.90 14.05
N LYS A 548 38.54 24.10 14.69
CA LYS A 548 38.53 23.94 16.15
C LYS A 548 38.83 25.27 16.84
N GLU A 549 39.85 25.99 16.39
CA GLU A 549 40.18 27.32 16.90
C GLU A 549 39.02 28.30 16.73
N TYR A 550 38.37 28.30 15.57
CA TYR A 550 37.20 29.12 15.30
C TYR A 550 36.04 28.77 16.24
N HIS A 551 35.68 27.49 16.39
CA HIS A 551 34.60 27.06 17.29
C HIS A 551 34.89 27.47 18.74
N LEU A 552 36.13 27.33 19.20
CA LEU A 552 36.53 27.76 20.55
C LEU A 552 36.44 29.29 20.70
N LYS A 553 36.95 30.05 19.73
CA LYS A 553 36.94 31.52 19.74
C LYS A 553 35.52 32.08 19.72
N GLN A 554 34.63 31.47 18.93
CA GLN A 554 33.23 31.86 18.79
C GLN A 554 32.30 31.21 19.82
N GLN A 555 32.85 30.37 20.72
CA GLN A 555 32.07 29.64 21.72
C GLN A 555 30.95 28.77 21.13
N ILE A 556 31.18 28.22 19.93
CA ILE A 556 30.27 27.27 19.30
C ILE A 556 30.51 25.88 19.93
N PRO A 557 29.51 25.26 20.57
CA PRO A 557 29.72 24.08 21.41
C PRO A 557 29.77 22.79 20.58
N VAL A 558 30.61 22.74 19.53
CA VAL A 558 30.84 21.52 18.75
C VAL A 558 31.56 20.49 19.62
N GLN A 559 30.96 19.31 19.78
CA GLN A 559 31.48 18.24 20.63
C GLN A 559 31.82 16.94 19.91
N TYR A 560 31.63 16.88 18.59
CA TYR A 560 32.15 15.80 17.75
C TYR A 560 32.26 16.27 16.30
N TYR A 561 33.06 15.56 15.53
CA TYR A 561 33.31 15.84 14.12
C TYR A 561 33.13 14.57 13.30
N GLU A 562 32.69 14.75 12.06
CA GLU A 562 32.57 13.70 11.06
C GLU A 562 33.60 13.91 9.94
N LEU A 563 34.20 12.82 9.45
CA LEU A 563 35.14 12.79 8.33
C LEU A 563 34.57 11.99 7.16
N ASP A 564 34.16 12.71 6.11
CA ASP A 564 33.51 12.09 4.96
C ASP A 564 34.50 11.37 4.04
N SER A 565 34.04 10.85 2.91
CA SER A 565 34.73 9.98 1.96
C SER A 565 36.05 10.49 1.37
N TYR A 566 36.52 11.70 1.64
CA TYR A 566 37.71 12.29 1.02
C TYR A 566 39.06 11.77 1.57
N TRP A 567 39.11 11.13 2.75
CA TRP A 567 40.36 10.89 3.46
C TRP A 567 41.08 9.56 3.21
N TYR A 568 40.47 8.62 2.48
CA TYR A 568 41.04 7.32 2.14
C TYR A 568 41.17 7.11 0.62
N TYR A 569 41.84 6.03 0.22
CA TYR A 569 42.13 5.73 -1.18
C TYR A 569 40.96 5.02 -1.87
N LYS A 570 40.58 5.53 -3.06
CA LYS A 570 39.51 5.00 -3.90
C LYS A 570 40.01 4.60 -5.30
N GLU A 571 39.22 3.79 -6.01
CA GLU A 571 39.46 3.42 -7.40
C GLU A 571 39.35 4.62 -8.37
N LYS A 572 40.03 4.54 -9.52
CA LYS A 572 40.02 5.46 -10.69
C LYS A 572 40.49 6.90 -10.44
N ASN A 573 40.15 7.48 -9.29
CA ASN A 573 40.62 8.76 -8.81
C ASN A 573 40.91 8.63 -7.31
N TYR A 574 42.17 8.35 -6.96
CA TYR A 574 42.63 8.16 -5.58
C TYR A 574 42.18 9.27 -4.61
N THR A 575 41.81 10.44 -5.14
CA THR A 575 41.39 11.63 -4.38
C THR A 575 39.98 12.11 -4.69
N GLY A 576 39.24 11.46 -5.59
CA GLY A 576 37.93 11.91 -6.11
C GLY A 576 36.72 11.42 -5.33
N GLU A 577 35.54 11.92 -5.69
CA GLU A 577 34.26 11.62 -5.03
C GLU A 577 33.78 10.18 -5.27
N GLY A 578 33.91 9.71 -6.52
CA GLY A 578 33.46 8.39 -6.96
C GLY A 578 34.42 7.24 -6.61
N GLY A 579 33.95 6.02 -6.86
CA GLY A 579 34.71 4.78 -6.72
C GLY A 579 34.63 4.16 -5.32
N GLY A 580 34.80 2.83 -5.30
CA GLY A 580 34.87 2.01 -4.08
C GLY A 580 36.18 2.18 -3.32
N ILE A 581 36.20 1.70 -2.08
CA ILE A 581 37.40 1.68 -1.24
C ILE A 581 38.45 0.76 -1.85
N LYS A 582 39.62 1.32 -2.17
CA LYS A 582 40.80 0.56 -2.57
C LYS A 582 41.69 0.21 -1.39
N LEU A 583 41.92 1.19 -0.51
CA LEU A 583 42.64 1.04 0.74
C LEU A 583 42.04 1.98 1.78
N TYR A 584 41.59 1.41 2.89
CA TYR A 584 40.93 2.15 3.97
C TYR A 584 41.97 2.63 5.00
N GLU A 585 42.88 3.51 4.57
CA GLU A 585 43.92 4.11 5.40
C GLU A 585 43.94 5.64 5.21
N PRO A 586 44.31 6.41 6.26
CA PRO A 586 44.45 7.86 6.15
C PRO A 586 45.49 8.24 5.12
N ARG A 587 45.08 9.09 4.18
CA ARG A 587 45.97 9.68 3.19
C ARG A 587 46.91 10.72 3.84
N PRO A 588 48.25 10.59 3.73
CA PRO A 588 49.20 11.54 4.32
C PRO A 588 49.10 12.95 3.75
N ASP A 589 48.59 13.13 2.54
CA ASP A 589 48.35 14.46 1.95
C ASP A 589 47.06 15.14 2.48
N VAL A 590 46.18 14.38 3.13
CA VAL A 590 44.95 14.87 3.78
C VAL A 590 45.17 15.06 5.28
N PHE A 591 45.74 14.04 5.93
CA PHE A 591 46.07 13.98 7.35
C PHE A 591 47.55 13.57 7.54
N PRO A 592 48.50 14.52 7.45
CA PRO A 592 49.92 14.24 7.55
C PRO A 592 50.34 13.51 8.84
N ASN A 593 49.62 13.75 9.94
CA ASN A 593 49.89 13.10 11.23
C ASN A 593 48.89 11.96 11.54
N GLY A 594 47.99 11.63 10.60
CA GLY A 594 46.98 10.59 10.73
C GLY A 594 45.77 10.97 11.61
N ILE A 595 44.69 10.18 11.49
CA ILE A 595 43.42 10.43 12.18
C ILE A 595 43.55 10.29 13.71
N GLU A 596 44.40 9.39 14.20
CA GLU A 596 44.63 9.24 15.65
C GLU A 596 45.15 10.55 16.26
N SER A 597 46.13 11.19 15.61
CA SER A 597 46.67 12.49 16.04
C SER A 597 45.60 13.58 15.97
N LEU A 598 44.83 13.63 14.87
CA LEU A 598 43.70 14.56 14.73
C LEU A 598 42.72 14.44 15.91
N ARG A 599 42.31 13.22 16.25
CA ARG A 599 41.42 12.96 17.40
C ARG A 599 42.07 13.37 18.70
N ARG A 600 43.28 12.87 18.96
CA ARG A 600 43.97 12.94 20.26
C ARG A 600 44.45 14.33 20.60
N ASP A 601 45.10 14.98 19.64
CA ASP A 601 45.93 16.16 19.89
C ASP A 601 45.22 17.46 19.44
N ILE A 602 44.41 17.39 18.37
CA ILE A 602 43.73 18.56 17.78
C ILE A 602 42.28 18.69 18.28
N LEU A 603 41.39 17.76 17.91
CA LEU A 603 39.95 17.90 18.12
C LEU A 603 39.53 17.65 19.57
N LYS A 604 40.14 16.63 20.20
CA LYS A 604 39.88 16.20 21.58
C LYS A 604 38.39 15.90 21.84
N THR A 605 37.74 15.34 20.85
CA THR A 605 36.31 14.99 20.84
C THR A 605 36.12 13.63 20.15
N PRO A 606 34.97 12.95 20.33
CA PRO A 606 34.58 11.82 19.51
C PRO A 606 34.64 12.13 18.01
N LEU A 607 34.91 11.10 17.23
CA LEU A 607 35.00 11.15 15.77
C LEU A 607 34.05 10.13 15.14
N ILE A 608 33.47 10.55 14.03
CA ILE A 608 32.66 9.75 13.11
C ILE A 608 33.42 9.68 11.79
N VAL A 609 33.46 8.52 11.15
CA VAL A 609 34.13 8.39 9.85
C VAL A 609 33.25 7.67 8.84
N HIS A 610 33.33 8.13 7.59
CA HIS A 610 32.65 7.53 6.45
C HIS A 610 33.33 6.23 5.97
N HIS A 611 32.53 5.24 5.60
CA HIS A 611 32.91 3.98 4.95
C HIS A 611 31.90 3.66 3.84
N LYS A 612 32.29 2.88 2.83
CA LYS A 612 31.42 2.47 1.71
C LYS A 612 31.80 1.07 1.21
N TYR A 613 31.27 0.63 0.07
CA TYR A 613 31.68 -0.60 -0.58
C TYR A 613 33.15 -0.57 -1.05
N TYR A 614 33.73 -1.73 -1.34
CA TYR A 614 35.12 -1.85 -1.81
C TYR A 614 35.20 -1.90 -3.33
N SER A 615 36.32 -1.46 -3.90
CA SER A 615 36.58 -1.60 -5.34
C SER A 615 37.01 -3.03 -5.67
N THR A 616 36.82 -3.44 -6.93
CA THR A 616 37.29 -4.76 -7.41
C THR A 616 38.82 -4.87 -7.50
N ASP A 617 39.55 -3.74 -7.40
CA ASP A 617 41.02 -3.68 -7.33
C ASP A 617 41.56 -3.40 -5.90
N ASN A 618 40.72 -3.60 -4.87
CA ASN A 618 41.12 -3.30 -3.49
C ASN A 618 42.33 -4.13 -3.02
N LEU A 619 43.16 -3.52 -2.16
CA LEU A 619 44.43 -4.10 -1.73
C LEU A 619 44.31 -5.17 -0.63
N TYR A 620 43.08 -5.56 -0.27
CA TYR A 620 42.81 -6.54 0.78
C TYR A 620 42.57 -7.95 0.24
N GLN A 621 42.27 -8.10 -1.06
CA GLN A 621 41.92 -9.40 -1.67
C GLN A 621 43.05 -10.43 -1.64
N ASP A 622 44.31 -10.01 -1.54
CA ASP A 622 45.46 -10.91 -1.39
C ASP A 622 45.44 -11.68 -0.05
N LYS A 623 44.65 -11.22 0.94
CA LYS A 623 44.64 -11.75 2.31
C LYS A 623 43.26 -12.21 2.79
N TYR A 624 42.20 -11.65 2.23
CA TYR A 624 40.82 -11.89 2.65
C TYR A 624 39.94 -12.24 1.45
N ARG A 625 38.89 -13.02 1.70
CA ARG A 625 37.94 -13.39 0.65
C ARG A 625 37.02 -12.21 0.33
N PHE A 626 36.97 -11.83 -0.93
CA PHE A 626 36.02 -10.89 -1.49
C PHE A 626 35.21 -11.54 -2.61
N LEU A 627 33.96 -11.09 -2.77
CA LEU A 627 33.16 -11.33 -3.96
C LEU A 627 33.26 -10.08 -4.83
N ASN A 628 33.88 -10.20 -5.99
CA ASN A 628 33.91 -9.11 -6.97
C ASN A 628 32.63 -9.15 -7.80
N GLY A 629 31.97 -8.00 -7.92
CA GLY A 629 30.83 -7.82 -8.80
C GLY A 629 31.19 -8.09 -10.24
N SER A 630 30.27 -8.71 -10.96
CA SER A 630 30.43 -9.06 -12.37
C SER A 630 30.51 -7.84 -13.30
N ASP A 631 30.07 -6.66 -12.84
CA ASP A 631 30.18 -5.38 -13.54
C ASP A 631 31.54 -4.68 -13.37
N GLY A 632 32.36 -5.13 -12.42
CA GLY A 632 33.70 -4.65 -12.18
C GLY A 632 33.80 -3.42 -11.25
N GLU A 633 32.71 -2.89 -10.71
CA GLU A 633 32.75 -1.64 -9.92
C GLU A 633 32.77 -1.90 -8.41
N VAL A 634 31.95 -2.83 -7.94
CA VAL A 634 31.75 -3.11 -6.51
C VAL A 634 32.34 -4.45 -6.12
N SER A 635 32.88 -4.53 -4.91
CA SER A 635 33.40 -5.73 -4.28
C SER A 635 32.95 -5.81 -2.83
N LEU A 636 32.58 -6.99 -2.38
CA LEU A 636 32.11 -7.25 -1.02
C LEU A 636 33.05 -8.16 -0.25
N PRO A 637 33.49 -7.76 0.95
CA PRO A 637 34.21 -8.66 1.84
C PRO A 637 33.27 -9.76 2.35
N LEU A 638 33.71 -11.01 2.24
CA LEU A 638 32.94 -12.18 2.67
C LEU A 638 33.49 -12.85 3.96
N ASP A 639 34.55 -12.29 4.56
CA ASP A 639 35.28 -12.89 5.68
C ASP A 639 35.14 -12.05 6.94
N GLN A 640 34.62 -12.62 8.04
CA GLN A 640 34.56 -11.95 9.34
C GLN A 640 35.92 -11.40 9.79
N ARG A 641 37.03 -12.08 9.48
CA ARG A 641 38.39 -11.64 9.87
C ARG A 641 38.75 -10.30 9.25
N PHE A 642 38.22 -10.00 8.07
CA PHE A 642 38.39 -8.71 7.42
C PHE A 642 37.73 -7.60 8.24
N PHE A 643 36.45 -7.77 8.59
CA PHE A 643 35.73 -6.80 9.41
C PHE A 643 36.38 -6.61 10.77
N ASN A 644 36.84 -7.67 11.44
CA ASN A 644 37.56 -7.57 12.70
C ASN A 644 38.83 -6.71 12.57
N LYS A 645 39.59 -6.87 11.48
CA LYS A 645 40.78 -6.06 11.18
C LYS A 645 40.42 -4.58 10.95
N ILE A 646 39.41 -4.30 10.12
CA ILE A 646 38.99 -2.93 9.80
C ILE A 646 38.45 -2.22 11.04
N PHE A 647 37.56 -2.84 11.81
CA PHE A 647 37.01 -2.23 13.02
C PHE A 647 38.05 -2.07 14.14
N SER A 648 39.00 -3.00 14.29
CA SER A 648 40.12 -2.82 15.22
C SER A 648 40.96 -1.60 14.85
N GLN A 649 41.19 -1.38 13.55
CA GLN A 649 41.93 -0.22 13.05
C GLN A 649 41.16 1.09 13.28
N ILE A 650 39.86 1.11 12.97
CA ILE A 650 38.97 2.26 13.25
C ILE A 650 39.01 2.61 14.74
N LYS A 651 38.96 1.61 15.62
CA LYS A 651 39.04 1.80 17.07
C LYS A 651 40.37 2.41 17.51
N GLN A 652 41.49 1.99 16.90
CA GLN A 652 42.82 2.54 17.20
C GLN A 652 42.92 4.04 16.89
N TRP A 653 42.21 4.52 15.88
CA TRP A 653 42.12 5.95 15.58
C TRP A 653 41.29 6.74 16.60
N GLY A 654 40.60 6.06 17.53
CA GLY A 654 39.73 6.68 18.53
C GLY A 654 38.38 7.12 17.96
N VAL A 655 37.95 6.53 16.85
CA VAL A 655 36.61 6.70 16.28
C VAL A 655 35.58 6.00 17.17
N GLU A 656 34.38 6.56 17.27
CA GLU A 656 33.27 5.98 18.05
C GLU A 656 32.09 5.52 17.18
N ILE A 657 31.94 6.10 15.98
CA ILE A 657 30.86 5.78 15.06
C ILE A 657 31.41 5.63 13.63
N LEU A 658 30.98 4.59 12.93
CA LEU A 658 31.25 4.39 11.50
C LEU A 658 29.95 4.63 10.72
N ILE A 659 30.00 5.43 9.66
CA ILE A 659 28.91 5.52 8.68
C ILE A 659 29.18 4.45 7.62
N GLN A 660 28.30 3.45 7.52
CA GLN A 660 28.26 2.56 6.38
C GLN A 660 27.38 3.22 5.30
N ASP A 661 28.02 3.75 4.29
CA ASP A 661 27.44 4.49 3.18
C ASP A 661 27.30 3.64 1.92
N TRP A 662 26.59 4.18 0.92
CA TRP A 662 26.33 3.57 -0.38
C TRP A 662 25.75 2.15 -0.26
N LEU A 663 24.91 1.91 0.77
CA LEU A 663 24.29 0.60 0.99
C LEU A 663 23.44 0.18 -0.21
N ALA A 664 22.70 1.10 -0.82
CA ALA A 664 21.94 0.81 -2.02
C ALA A 664 22.83 0.28 -3.17
N SER A 665 23.97 0.91 -3.44
CA SER A 665 24.89 0.47 -4.49
C SER A 665 25.44 -0.94 -4.30
N VAL A 666 25.48 -1.46 -3.08
CA VAL A 666 25.82 -2.88 -2.84
C VAL A 666 24.86 -3.84 -3.57
N TYR A 667 23.66 -3.39 -3.90
CA TYR A 667 22.64 -4.18 -4.61
C TYR A 667 22.43 -3.71 -6.04
N GLU A 668 22.44 -2.40 -6.24
CA GLU A 668 22.22 -1.78 -7.56
C GLU A 668 23.38 -2.09 -8.49
N ASP A 669 24.60 -1.87 -8.00
CA ASP A 669 25.87 -1.97 -8.72
C ASP A 669 26.62 -3.26 -8.39
N MET A 670 25.94 -4.26 -7.81
CA MET A 670 26.49 -5.61 -7.65
C MET A 670 25.40 -6.67 -7.62
N PRO A 671 24.87 -7.07 -8.79
CA PRO A 671 23.84 -8.10 -8.84
C PRO A 671 24.22 -9.42 -8.18
N ASP A 672 25.51 -9.73 -8.19
CA ASP A 672 26.11 -10.90 -7.56
C ASP A 672 25.80 -11.02 -6.06
N SER A 673 25.59 -9.89 -5.36
CA SER A 673 25.22 -9.89 -3.93
C SER A 673 23.86 -10.55 -3.65
N SER A 674 23.04 -10.71 -4.70
CA SER A 674 21.66 -11.18 -4.63
C SER A 674 21.40 -12.46 -5.45
N TYR A 675 22.45 -13.18 -5.88
CA TYR A 675 22.26 -14.45 -6.62
C TYR A 675 21.93 -15.65 -5.72
N ASP A 676 22.22 -15.55 -4.43
CA ASP A 676 21.86 -16.56 -3.43
C ASP A 676 21.12 -15.92 -2.26
N VAL A 677 20.71 -16.74 -1.30
CA VAL A 677 19.89 -16.30 -0.17
C VAL A 677 20.68 -15.84 1.06
N TYR A 678 22.01 -15.89 1.02
CA TYR A 678 22.88 -15.71 2.18
C TYR A 678 23.80 -14.49 2.05
N THR A 679 24.43 -14.28 0.89
CA THR A 679 25.54 -13.33 0.70
C THR A 679 25.24 -11.93 1.25
N ALA A 680 24.09 -11.35 0.88
CA ALA A 680 23.69 -10.03 1.37
C ALA A 680 23.49 -9.96 2.90
N ARG A 681 22.88 -10.99 3.48
CA ARG A 681 22.66 -11.08 4.94
C ARG A 681 23.97 -11.31 5.69
N GLU A 682 24.82 -12.20 5.19
CA GLU A 682 26.14 -12.47 5.79
C GLU A 682 27.02 -11.22 5.79
N TYR A 683 26.99 -10.40 4.74
CA TYR A 683 27.68 -9.11 4.73
C TYR A 683 27.26 -8.21 5.91
N HIS A 684 25.95 -8.10 6.16
CA HIS A 684 25.39 -7.32 7.26
C HIS A 684 25.78 -7.90 8.63
N LEU A 685 25.70 -9.22 8.79
CA LEU A 685 26.07 -9.90 10.03
C LEU A 685 27.57 -9.77 10.33
N HIS A 686 28.43 -9.85 9.31
CA HIS A 686 29.86 -9.69 9.52
C HIS A 686 30.25 -8.25 9.88
N LEU A 687 29.60 -7.26 9.24
CA LEU A 687 29.71 -5.84 9.60
C LEU A 687 29.29 -5.62 11.06
N ALA A 688 28.15 -6.20 11.47
CA ALA A 688 27.60 -6.11 12.81
C ALA A 688 28.57 -6.65 13.87
N GLU A 689 29.09 -7.85 13.64
CA GLU A 689 29.96 -8.53 14.62
C GLU A 689 31.32 -7.83 14.73
N GLY A 690 31.88 -7.34 13.62
CA GLY A 690 33.11 -6.55 13.64
C GLY A 690 32.94 -5.25 14.44
N ALA A 691 31.83 -4.54 14.23
CA ALA A 691 31.49 -3.33 14.96
C ALA A 691 31.32 -3.60 16.47
N LYS A 692 30.62 -4.68 16.81
CA LYS A 692 30.36 -5.10 18.18
C LYS A 692 31.65 -5.44 18.93
N GLN A 693 32.55 -6.19 18.31
CA GLN A 693 33.84 -6.56 18.92
C GLN A 693 34.72 -5.33 19.21
N ALA A 694 34.65 -4.30 18.36
CA ALA A 694 35.41 -3.06 18.55
C ALA A 694 34.70 -2.02 19.43
N GLY A 695 33.43 -2.25 19.78
CA GLY A 695 32.58 -1.27 20.48
C GLY A 695 32.43 0.01 19.67
N ILE A 696 32.10 -0.14 18.38
CA ILE A 696 31.84 0.94 17.41
C ILE A 696 30.36 0.90 17.04
N LYS A 697 29.68 2.05 17.12
CA LYS A 697 28.29 2.17 16.64
C LYS A 697 28.27 2.38 15.13
N LEU A 698 27.17 2.00 14.49
CA LEU A 698 26.97 2.17 13.05
C LEU A 698 25.86 3.19 12.76
N ILE A 699 26.11 3.98 11.72
CA ILE A 699 25.09 4.74 10.97
C ILE A 699 24.92 4.03 9.63
N TYR A 700 23.69 3.72 9.24
CA TYR A 700 23.39 3.29 7.88
C TYR A 700 23.03 4.48 7.01
N CYS A 701 23.68 4.61 5.84
CA CYS A 701 23.44 5.66 4.87
C CYS A 701 23.10 5.06 3.49
N MET A 702 22.19 5.75 2.79
CA MET A 702 21.49 5.26 1.59
C MET A 702 20.92 3.83 1.76
N PRO A 703 20.28 3.50 2.89
CA PRO A 703 19.79 2.14 3.12
C PRO A 703 18.58 1.84 2.25
N LEU A 704 18.57 0.69 1.61
CA LEU A 704 17.34 0.14 1.06
C LEU A 704 16.50 -0.44 2.20
N ILE A 705 15.24 -0.74 1.91
CA ILE A 705 14.32 -1.26 2.92
C ILE A 705 14.75 -2.59 3.54
N PRO A 706 15.28 -3.55 2.76
CA PRO A 706 15.90 -4.72 3.36
C PRO A 706 16.98 -4.36 4.39
N ASP A 707 17.83 -3.37 4.12
CA ASP A 707 18.88 -2.92 5.07
C ASP A 707 18.27 -2.31 6.34
N ILE A 708 17.15 -1.56 6.23
CA ILE A 708 16.43 -1.02 7.38
C ILE A 708 15.90 -2.16 8.27
N LEU A 709 15.30 -3.20 7.69
CA LEU A 709 14.80 -4.34 8.44
C LEU A 709 15.94 -5.19 9.02
N GLU A 710 17.05 -5.32 8.31
CA GLU A 710 18.25 -6.04 8.73
C GLU A 710 18.89 -5.42 10.00
N THR A 711 18.57 -4.17 10.35
CA THR A 711 18.94 -3.58 11.65
C THR A 711 18.37 -4.34 12.86
N LEU A 712 17.38 -5.22 12.66
CA LEU A 712 16.88 -6.11 13.70
C LEU A 712 17.92 -7.17 14.08
N GLU A 713 18.72 -7.63 13.13
CA GLU A 713 19.83 -8.58 13.36
C GLU A 713 21.14 -7.83 13.67
N ASN A 714 21.37 -6.67 13.03
CA ASN A 714 22.52 -5.82 13.34
C ASN A 714 22.24 -4.84 14.49
N THR A 715 22.42 -5.32 15.72
CA THR A 715 22.24 -4.53 16.95
C THR A 715 23.22 -3.36 17.13
N GLN A 716 24.28 -3.25 16.32
CA GLN A 716 25.22 -2.12 16.36
C GLN A 716 24.77 -0.92 15.52
N VAL A 717 23.70 -1.07 14.72
CA VAL A 717 23.08 0.06 14.01
C VAL A 717 22.23 0.86 14.99
N HIS A 718 22.75 2.03 15.37
CA HIS A 718 22.09 2.93 16.30
C HIS A 718 21.34 4.04 15.58
N TYR A 719 21.83 4.45 14.41
CA TYR A 719 21.26 5.56 13.65
C TYR A 719 21.16 5.21 12.17
N ILE A 720 20.25 5.88 11.48
CA ILE A 720 19.99 5.63 10.07
C ILE A 720 19.59 6.92 9.35
N ARG A 721 20.23 7.18 8.21
CA ARG A 721 19.88 8.32 7.37
C ARG A 721 18.54 8.05 6.70
N ILE A 722 17.64 9.03 6.80
CA ILE A 722 16.29 8.95 6.24
C ILE A 722 15.95 10.13 5.35
N SER A 723 16.97 10.87 4.93
CA SER A 723 16.89 11.94 3.94
C SER A 723 17.91 11.69 2.84
N ASP A 724 17.63 12.27 1.67
CA ASP A 724 18.62 12.53 0.63
C ASP A 724 19.71 13.50 1.13
N ASP A 725 20.76 13.64 0.32
CA ASP A 725 21.85 14.55 0.53
C ASP A 725 21.37 16.01 0.51
N TYR A 726 21.99 16.86 1.35
CA TYR A 726 21.56 18.25 1.52
C TYR A 726 21.53 19.03 0.21
N SER A 727 22.51 18.82 -0.67
CA SER A 727 22.66 19.59 -1.90
C SER A 727 21.81 19.11 -3.08
N VAL A 728 21.20 17.93 -3.00
CA VAL A 728 20.69 17.23 -4.19
C VAL A 728 19.17 17.34 -4.33
N ASN A 729 18.44 17.44 -3.21
CA ASN A 729 16.98 17.30 -3.23
C ASN A 729 16.23 18.22 -2.27
N VAL A 730 15.24 18.93 -2.81
CA VAL A 730 14.31 19.78 -2.03
C VAL A 730 13.43 18.97 -1.06
N ASN A 731 13.24 17.67 -1.33
CA ASN A 731 12.41 16.78 -0.53
C ASN A 731 13.17 16.12 0.64
N GLN A 732 14.45 16.44 0.86
CA GLN A 732 15.25 15.94 1.99
C GLN A 732 14.63 16.20 3.38
N TRP A 733 13.64 17.09 3.48
CA TRP A 733 12.92 17.39 4.72
C TRP A 733 11.68 16.50 4.92
N ASN A 734 11.33 15.65 3.95
CA ASN A 734 10.21 14.72 4.03
C ASN A 734 10.58 13.44 4.81
N ILE A 735 10.99 13.62 6.06
CA ILE A 735 11.57 12.56 6.88
C ILE A 735 10.56 11.88 7.83
N GLY A 736 9.35 12.44 7.97
CA GLY A 736 8.44 12.06 9.07
C GLY A 736 7.99 10.60 9.03
N ARG A 737 7.79 10.04 7.84
CA ARG A 737 7.29 8.66 7.67
C ARG A 737 8.39 7.62 7.84
N ALA A 738 9.52 7.81 7.17
CA ALA A 738 10.72 7.01 7.41
C ALA A 738 11.15 7.04 8.87
N SER A 739 11.04 8.20 9.54
CA SER A 739 11.28 8.33 10.99
C SER A 739 10.40 7.41 11.83
N MET A 740 9.11 7.28 11.49
CA MET A 740 8.19 6.46 12.26
C MET A 740 8.57 4.99 12.23
N ILE A 741 8.98 4.47 11.07
CA ILE A 741 9.32 3.05 10.93
C ILE A 741 10.70 2.75 11.50
N THR A 742 11.71 3.58 11.19
CA THR A 742 13.07 3.39 11.73
C THR A 742 13.08 3.50 13.27
N TRP A 743 12.35 4.47 13.82
CA TRP A 743 12.14 4.56 15.27
C TRP A 743 11.47 3.32 15.83
N ALA A 744 10.41 2.81 15.20
CA ALA A 744 9.72 1.61 15.69
C ALA A 744 10.65 0.38 15.75
N LEU A 745 11.64 0.29 14.87
CA LEU A 745 12.69 -0.74 14.85
C LEU A 745 13.86 -0.46 15.81
N GLY A 746 13.73 0.55 16.67
CA GLY A 746 14.73 0.91 17.67
C GLY A 746 15.99 1.54 17.09
N VAL A 747 15.89 2.22 15.94
CA VAL A 747 17.00 2.93 15.30
C VAL A 747 16.65 4.42 15.23
N ILE A 748 17.61 5.28 15.53
CA ILE A 748 17.39 6.73 15.58
C ILE A 748 17.44 7.29 14.15
N PRO A 749 16.35 7.93 13.67
CA PRO A 749 16.39 8.60 12.38
C PRO A 749 17.31 9.81 12.41
N PHE A 750 18.13 9.93 11.38
CA PHE A 750 19.04 11.03 11.13
C PHE A 750 18.70 11.67 9.78
N LYS A 751 18.67 13.00 9.75
CA LYS A 751 18.65 13.78 8.51
C LYS A 751 20.09 14.21 8.22
N ASP A 752 20.49 14.14 6.96
CA ASP A 752 21.76 14.68 6.49
C ASP A 752 21.95 16.16 6.90
N THR A 753 23.16 16.68 6.66
CA THR A 753 23.63 18.02 6.93
C THR A 753 22.61 19.12 6.58
N PHE A 754 22.83 20.28 7.17
CA PHE A 754 22.11 21.49 6.82
C PHE A 754 22.99 22.70 7.05
N TRP A 755 22.72 23.78 6.33
CA TRP A 755 23.41 25.04 6.55
C TRP A 755 22.60 25.97 7.45
N THR A 756 23.32 26.69 8.31
CA THR A 756 22.74 27.76 9.14
C THR A 756 22.73 29.12 8.43
N THR A 757 23.27 29.19 7.21
CA THR A 757 23.26 30.38 6.33
C THR A 757 22.71 29.99 4.97
N SER A 758 22.04 30.94 4.31
CA SER A 758 21.45 30.74 2.99
C SER A 758 22.45 30.83 1.85
N ILE A 759 23.64 31.39 2.09
CA ILE A 759 24.72 31.55 1.11
C ILE A 759 26.03 31.19 1.80
N GLN A 760 26.81 30.32 1.18
CA GLN A 760 28.17 29.98 1.58
C GLN A 760 29.15 30.40 0.48
N PRO A 761 29.90 31.50 0.65
CA PRO A 761 30.82 31.98 -0.37
C PRO A 761 31.78 30.88 -0.84
N GLU A 762 31.93 30.73 -2.16
CA GLU A 762 32.85 29.77 -2.79
C GLU A 762 32.45 28.29 -2.63
N SER A 763 31.31 28.01 -1.98
CA SER A 763 30.70 26.68 -2.02
C SER A 763 30.14 26.39 -3.40
N ARG A 764 30.39 25.20 -3.93
CA ARG A 764 29.78 24.75 -5.20
C ARG A 764 28.26 24.54 -5.13
N TYR A 765 27.67 24.61 -3.92
CA TYR A 765 26.25 24.40 -3.67
C TYR A 765 25.43 25.66 -3.43
N GLY A 766 26.06 26.85 -3.39
CA GLY A 766 25.34 28.13 -3.25
C GLY A 766 25.91 29.08 -2.20
#